data_AF-A0A7X8WA24-F1
#
_entry.id   AF-A0A7X8WA24-F1
#
_cell.length_a   1.000
_cell.length_b   1.000
_cell.length_c   1.000
_cell.angle_alpha   90.00
_cell.angle_beta   90.00
_cell.angle_gamma   90.00
#
_symmetry.space_group_name_H-M   'P 1'
#
loop_
_entity.id
_entity.type
_entity.pdbx_description
1 polymer ?
#
loop_
_entity_poly.entity_id
_entity_poly.type
_entity_poly.pdbx_seq_one_letter_code
_entity_poly.pdbx_strand_id
1 'polypeptide(L)'
;VLATGGSGMVRSAYSTGKPALGVGPGNVPCFIEKTANIERAATDLILSKSFDNGMICASEQAVIIEAPIYKQVTDFMKKHHCYFATKEEVKKLEPVVMNLEKMAVNPNIVGMSPYKIAELAGISIPKDTKILCCEIDGVGEKYPLSREKLSPVLAVVKAKNVEEGIKMSVAMVELGGLGHSSVIHSNDDKVIETFSNYLKTGRIIVNSPSTHGAIGDIYNTNMPSLTLGCGSYGKNSTTSNVTAVNLINKKRVAKRRVNMQWFKVPEKIYFEAGSVQYLSKMPNISRAFIVTDPFMVKLGYVDKVLYHLRKRNDYVHCEIFSDVEPDPSLETIQRGVELMNRFQPDVIIALGGGSAMDAAKGMWLFYEHPEADFTGMALKFMDIRKRVYKFPTMGKKSKMVAIPTTSGTGSEVTSFAVITDKSKNIKYPLADYELTPDVAIIDPEFVMTVPPTTTADTGLDVLTHAIEAFVSILASDYTDALAMKAIELIFEYLPRAYKNGSDAIAREKMHNASCIAGMAFTNAFLGINHSLAHKLGGEFHIPHGRANAILLPYVIEYNGEATPTKFVSWPKYEKFIAPEKYALIAKRLGLPASTPEEGVKSLAKAVRDLIRELNVPATIQACGIEEGAFLQKIDYLADRAFEDQCTTANPRLPLVSELADIYKKAYYGK
;
A
#
# COMPACT_ATOMS: atom_id res chain seq x y z
N VAL A 1 26.63 -20.28 15.14
CA VAL A 1 27.33 -20.31 16.44
C VAL A 1 26.35 -19.84 17.50
N LEU A 2 26.03 -20.68 18.49
CA LEU A 2 25.33 -20.23 19.69
C LEU A 2 26.40 -20.02 20.76
N ALA A 3 26.53 -18.80 21.28
CA ALA A 3 27.59 -18.45 22.21
C ALA A 3 27.03 -17.66 23.40
N THR A 4 27.40 -18.08 24.61
CA THR A 4 27.10 -17.39 25.85
C THR A 4 28.40 -16.99 26.52
N GLY A 5 28.47 -15.77 27.06
CA GLY A 5 29.64 -15.31 27.81
C GLY A 5 29.84 -13.79 27.75
N GLY A 6 31.00 -13.33 28.19
CA GLY A 6 31.33 -11.91 28.16
C GLY A 6 31.42 -11.32 26.75
N SER A 7 31.57 -10.00 26.68
CA SER A 7 31.66 -9.24 25.42
C SER A 7 32.71 -9.76 24.43
N GLY A 8 33.85 -10.25 24.93
CA GLY A 8 34.89 -10.88 24.11
C GLY A 8 34.43 -12.16 23.40
N MET A 9 33.69 -13.04 24.09
CA MET A 9 33.17 -14.29 23.52
C MET A 9 32.16 -14.00 22.41
N VAL A 10 31.23 -13.08 22.67
CA VAL A 10 30.24 -12.63 21.68
C VAL A 10 30.92 -12.05 20.45
N ARG A 11 31.90 -11.16 20.64
CA ARG A 11 32.67 -10.57 19.54
C ARG A 11 33.36 -11.64 18.70
N SER A 12 34.01 -12.61 19.34
CA SER A 12 34.66 -13.73 18.66
C SER A 12 33.67 -14.59 17.88
N ALA A 13 32.49 -14.88 18.46
CA ALA A 13 31.45 -15.67 17.80
C ALA A 13 30.95 -15.01 16.51
N TYR A 14 30.69 -13.69 16.54
CA TYR A 14 30.29 -12.94 15.35
C TYR A 14 31.44 -12.73 14.36
N SER A 15 32.70 -12.69 14.80
CA SER A 15 33.85 -12.54 13.90
C SER A 15 34.26 -13.84 13.19
N THR A 16 33.63 -14.98 13.50
CA THR A 16 33.93 -16.28 12.83
C THR A 16 33.51 -16.33 11.36
N GLY A 17 32.74 -15.35 10.88
CA GLY A 17 32.13 -15.37 9.54
C GLY A 17 30.93 -16.33 9.42
N LYS A 18 30.51 -16.98 10.51
CA LYS A 18 29.28 -17.80 10.56
C LYS A 18 28.16 -17.02 11.26
N PRO A 19 26.87 -17.22 10.89
CA PRO A 19 25.76 -16.66 11.64
C PRO A 19 25.87 -17.03 13.12
N ALA A 20 25.79 -16.03 13.99
CA ALA A 20 25.93 -16.20 15.42
C ALA A 20 24.71 -15.66 16.18
N LEU A 21 24.42 -16.31 17.31
CA LEU A 21 23.52 -15.86 18.36
C LEU A 21 24.40 -15.75 19.60
N GLY A 22 24.95 -14.56 19.82
CA GLY A 22 25.80 -14.28 20.98
C GLY A 22 25.01 -13.56 22.06
N VAL A 23 25.18 -13.97 23.32
CA VAL A 23 24.61 -13.29 24.49
C VAL A 23 25.73 -12.65 25.29
N GLY A 24 25.62 -11.34 25.48
CA GLY A 24 26.62 -10.52 26.17
C GLY A 24 26.31 -10.29 27.65
N PRO A 25 27.10 -9.44 28.31
CA PRO A 25 26.94 -9.12 29.73
C PRO A 25 25.64 -8.36 30.03
N GLY A 26 25.15 -8.47 31.27
CA GLY A 26 23.85 -7.99 31.68
C GLY A 26 23.81 -6.68 32.45
N ASN A 27 24.82 -6.42 33.29
CA ASN A 27 24.90 -5.28 34.23
C ASN A 27 23.55 -4.71 34.71
N VAL A 28 22.67 -5.57 35.20
CA VAL A 28 21.24 -5.24 35.39
C VAL A 28 21.03 -4.24 36.54
N PRO A 29 20.45 -3.05 36.30
CA PRO A 29 20.02 -2.16 37.36
C PRO A 29 18.65 -2.59 37.91
N CYS A 30 18.46 -2.41 39.22
CA CYS A 30 17.16 -2.52 39.88
C CYS A 30 16.79 -1.19 40.53
N PHE A 31 15.76 -0.52 40.01
CA PHE A 31 15.26 0.73 40.59
C PHE A 31 14.04 0.45 41.48
N ILE A 32 14.13 0.81 42.76
CA ILE A 32 13.01 0.72 43.72
C ILE A 32 12.51 2.14 43.99
N GLU A 33 11.33 2.43 43.45
CA GLU A 33 10.64 3.71 43.59
C GLU A 33 9.70 3.71 44.81
N LYS A 34 9.46 4.87 45.41
CA LYS A 34 8.75 5.02 46.69
C LYS A 34 7.34 4.39 46.76
N THR A 35 6.66 4.21 45.64
CA THR A 35 5.33 3.60 45.58
C THR A 35 5.37 2.07 45.57
N ALA A 36 6.55 1.47 45.46
CA ALA A 36 6.73 0.03 45.45
C ALA A 36 6.20 -0.63 46.73
N ASN A 37 5.81 -1.90 46.62
CA ASN A 37 5.71 -2.77 47.79
C ASN A 37 7.15 -3.10 48.26
N ILE A 38 7.58 -2.45 49.34
CA ILE A 38 8.97 -2.44 49.81
C ILE A 38 9.43 -3.84 50.23
N GLU A 39 8.62 -4.58 50.99
CA GLU A 39 8.99 -5.91 51.46
C GLU A 39 9.09 -6.90 50.30
N ARG A 40 8.16 -6.83 49.33
CA ARG A 40 8.24 -7.61 48.09
C ARG A 40 9.49 -7.25 47.30
N ALA A 41 9.74 -5.96 47.06
CA ALA A 41 10.88 -5.50 46.27
C ALA A 41 12.22 -5.94 46.89
N ALA A 42 12.38 -5.82 48.20
CA ALA A 42 13.57 -6.29 48.89
C ALA A 42 13.68 -7.82 48.89
N THR A 43 12.56 -8.55 49.06
CA THR A 43 12.54 -10.02 48.97
C THR A 43 12.93 -10.51 47.59
N ASP A 44 12.37 -9.92 46.53
CA ASP A 44 12.66 -10.24 45.13
C ASP A 44 14.14 -9.98 44.80
N LEU A 45 14.67 -8.83 45.23
CA LEU A 45 16.09 -8.50 45.10
C LEU A 45 16.98 -9.52 45.81
N ILE A 46 16.63 -9.92 47.03
CA ILE A 46 17.38 -10.93 47.79
C ILE A 46 17.33 -12.27 47.08
N LEU A 47 16.13 -12.71 46.70
CA LEU A 47 15.89 -13.97 45.99
C LEU A 47 16.72 -14.04 44.72
N SER A 48 16.67 -12.98 43.91
CA SER A 48 17.32 -12.93 42.61
C SER A 48 18.85 -12.90 42.70
N LYS A 49 19.41 -12.12 43.64
CA LYS A 49 20.86 -11.94 43.78
C LYS A 49 21.55 -13.07 44.55
N SER A 50 20.83 -13.74 45.47
CA SER A 50 21.36 -14.91 46.18
C SER A 50 21.19 -16.22 45.40
N PHE A 51 20.27 -16.28 44.43
CA PHE A 51 20.11 -17.44 43.57
C PHE A 51 21.39 -17.71 42.77
N ASP A 52 21.91 -18.94 42.90
CA ASP A 52 23.20 -19.37 42.35
C ASP A 52 24.34 -18.38 42.63
N ASN A 53 24.33 -17.79 43.84
CA ASN A 53 25.26 -16.74 44.28
C ASN A 53 25.39 -15.58 43.26
N GLY A 54 24.32 -15.22 42.58
CA GLY A 54 24.31 -14.10 41.64
C GLY A 54 25.17 -14.33 40.39
N MET A 55 25.47 -15.60 40.06
CA MET A 55 26.24 -15.97 38.87
C MET A 55 25.46 -15.74 37.57
N ILE A 56 24.13 -15.74 37.62
CA ILE A 56 23.28 -15.52 36.45
C ILE A 56 23.44 -14.08 35.95
N CYS A 57 23.67 -13.91 34.65
CA CYS A 57 23.90 -12.61 34.00
C CYS A 57 22.73 -11.63 34.15
N ALA A 58 21.51 -12.15 34.33
CA ALA A 58 20.33 -11.36 34.61
C ALA A 58 20.21 -10.88 36.07
N SER A 59 21.03 -11.38 36.99
CA SER A 59 20.93 -10.96 38.40
C SER A 59 21.22 -9.46 38.54
N GLU A 60 20.58 -8.83 39.52
CA GLU A 60 20.73 -7.41 39.82
C GLU A 60 22.18 -7.13 40.23
N GLN A 61 22.82 -6.21 39.54
CA GLN A 61 24.20 -5.83 39.82
C GLN A 61 24.25 -4.61 40.73
N ALA A 62 23.25 -3.74 40.68
CA ALA A 62 23.03 -2.72 41.69
C ALA A 62 21.55 -2.51 41.95
N VAL A 63 21.25 -2.06 43.16
CA VAL A 63 19.95 -1.51 43.53
C VAL A 63 20.09 0.00 43.69
N ILE A 64 19.19 0.73 43.03
CA ILE A 64 19.05 2.18 43.10
C ILE A 64 17.74 2.43 43.85
N ILE A 65 17.82 3.02 45.03
CA ILE A 65 16.67 3.17 45.92
C ILE A 65 16.35 4.65 46.10
N GLU A 66 15.08 5.01 45.93
CA GLU A 66 14.64 6.39 46.14
C GLU A 66 14.78 6.79 47.62
N ALA A 67 15.26 8.02 47.86
CA ALA A 67 15.63 8.53 49.17
C ALA A 67 14.55 8.36 50.27
N PRO A 68 13.23 8.54 50.01
CA PRO A 68 12.19 8.39 51.03
C PRO A 68 12.08 6.98 51.61
N ILE A 69 12.40 5.95 50.83
CA ILE A 69 12.24 4.54 51.23
C ILE A 69 13.57 3.83 51.51
N TYR A 70 14.70 4.52 51.28
CA TYR A 70 16.06 3.97 51.43
C TYR A 70 16.25 3.19 52.73
N LYS A 71 15.94 3.82 53.86
CA LYS A 71 16.14 3.20 55.19
C LYS A 71 15.28 1.95 55.37
N GLN A 72 14.03 1.98 54.91
CA GLN A 72 13.10 0.86 55.05
C GLN A 72 13.59 -0.36 54.25
N VAL A 73 14.06 -0.15 53.02
CA VAL A 73 14.66 -1.20 52.20
C VAL A 73 15.92 -1.76 52.86
N THR A 74 16.86 -0.91 53.29
CA THR A 74 18.13 -1.37 53.87
C THR A 74 17.94 -2.10 55.20
N ASP A 75 17.01 -1.65 56.04
CA ASP A 75 16.74 -2.27 57.34
C ASP A 75 16.08 -3.65 57.14
N PHE A 76 15.18 -3.78 56.17
CA PHE A 76 14.61 -5.07 55.77
C PHE A 76 15.71 -6.02 55.27
N MET A 77 16.59 -5.56 54.37
CA MET A 77 17.68 -6.38 53.85
C MET A 77 18.63 -6.87 54.96
N LYS A 78 19.00 -5.99 55.92
CA LYS A 78 19.82 -6.35 57.09
C LYS A 78 19.14 -7.42 57.95
N LYS A 79 17.84 -7.26 58.23
CA LYS A 79 17.04 -8.24 58.97
C LYS A 79 17.04 -9.62 58.30
N HIS A 80 17.18 -9.68 56.98
CA HIS A 80 17.19 -10.91 56.20
C HIS A 80 18.60 -11.41 55.81
N HIS A 81 19.62 -11.07 56.61
CA HIS A 81 21.01 -11.52 56.49
C HIS A 81 21.74 -10.98 55.24
N CYS A 82 21.44 -9.75 54.82
CA CYS A 82 22.30 -9.00 53.91
C CYS A 82 23.28 -8.13 54.71
N TYR A 83 24.57 -8.30 54.48
CA TYR A 83 25.61 -7.57 55.20
C TYR A 83 25.91 -6.26 54.48
N PHE A 84 25.79 -5.12 55.18
CA PHE A 84 26.15 -3.80 54.64
C PHE A 84 27.56 -3.45 55.08
N ALA A 85 28.48 -3.44 54.12
CA ALA A 85 29.88 -3.12 54.35
C ALA A 85 30.06 -1.64 54.70
N THR A 86 30.94 -1.36 55.66
CA THR A 86 31.40 -0.01 55.98
C THR A 86 32.20 0.58 54.82
N LYS A 87 32.38 1.91 54.78
CA LYS A 87 33.15 2.58 53.72
C LYS A 87 34.60 2.05 53.59
N GLU A 88 35.22 1.67 54.71
CA GLU A 88 36.58 1.10 54.69
C GLU A 88 36.59 -0.36 54.20
N GLU A 89 35.55 -1.12 54.50
CA GLU A 89 35.37 -2.48 53.97
C GLU A 89 35.09 -2.46 52.46
N VAL A 90 34.27 -1.53 51.97
CA VAL A 90 34.00 -1.35 50.53
C VAL A 90 35.30 -1.10 49.77
N LYS A 91 36.22 -0.26 50.30
CA LYS A 91 37.53 -0.02 49.68
C LYS A 91 38.41 -1.28 49.61
N LYS A 92 38.30 -2.19 50.58
CA LYS A 92 39.01 -3.48 50.57
C LYS A 92 38.36 -4.49 49.63
N LEU A 93 37.04 -4.48 49.52
CA LEU A 93 36.26 -5.37 48.66
C LEU A 93 36.41 -5.01 47.18
N GLU A 94 36.47 -3.72 46.85
CA GLU A 94 36.54 -3.27 45.47
C GLU A 94 37.67 -3.92 44.63
N PRO A 95 38.94 -3.94 45.05
CA PRO A 95 40.02 -4.59 44.30
C PRO A 95 39.94 -6.14 44.32
N VAL A 96 39.19 -6.72 45.25
CA VAL A 96 38.93 -8.17 45.29
C VAL A 96 37.83 -8.54 44.29
N VAL A 97 36.78 -7.73 44.20
CA VAL A 97 35.62 -7.97 43.34
C VAL A 97 35.89 -7.61 41.88
N MET A 98 36.64 -6.52 41.66
CA MET A 98 36.93 -5.98 40.35
C MET A 98 38.42 -6.01 40.06
N ASN A 99 38.80 -6.41 38.85
CA ASN A 99 40.12 -6.14 38.33
C ASN A 99 40.18 -4.67 37.89
N LEU A 100 40.87 -3.84 38.68
CA LEU A 100 40.93 -2.39 38.47
C LEU A 100 41.73 -1.98 37.22
N GLU A 101 42.65 -2.81 36.72
CA GLU A 101 43.39 -2.53 35.49
C GLU A 101 42.52 -2.72 34.24
N LYS A 102 41.74 -3.81 34.22
CA LYS A 102 40.87 -4.17 33.09
C LYS A 102 39.47 -3.58 33.21
N MET A 103 39.13 -3.00 34.36
CA MET A 103 37.79 -2.53 34.72
C MET A 103 36.72 -3.59 34.45
N ALA A 104 37.02 -4.84 34.82
CA ALA A 104 36.20 -6.02 34.60
C ALA A 104 36.09 -6.85 35.87
N VAL A 105 35.09 -7.74 35.94
CA VAL A 105 34.92 -8.66 37.08
C VAL A 105 36.19 -9.49 37.32
N ASN A 106 36.56 -9.68 38.59
CA ASN A 106 37.60 -10.64 38.94
C ASN A 106 37.06 -12.08 38.74
N PRO A 107 37.65 -12.91 37.86
CA PRO A 107 37.13 -14.26 37.63
C PRO A 107 37.17 -15.14 38.90
N ASN A 108 38.03 -14.83 39.87
CA ASN A 108 38.18 -15.61 41.09
C ASN A 108 37.00 -15.48 42.06
N ILE A 109 36.09 -14.51 41.89
CA ILE A 109 34.96 -14.30 42.82
C ILE A 109 33.61 -14.75 42.25
N VAL A 110 33.56 -15.14 40.97
CA VAL A 110 32.32 -15.51 40.28
C VAL A 110 31.69 -16.74 40.95
N GLY A 111 30.41 -16.64 41.32
CA GLY A 111 29.66 -17.73 41.99
C GLY A 111 30.11 -18.07 43.42
N MET A 112 31.09 -17.35 44.00
CA MET A 112 31.51 -17.56 45.39
C MET A 112 30.46 -17.02 46.38
N SER A 113 30.40 -17.60 47.58
CA SER A 113 29.53 -17.09 48.64
C SER A 113 30.05 -15.75 49.20
N PRO A 114 29.16 -14.90 49.77
CA PRO A 114 29.56 -13.61 50.36
C PRO A 114 30.69 -13.75 51.38
N TYR A 115 30.62 -14.80 52.22
CA TYR A 115 31.61 -15.08 53.26
C TYR A 115 33.03 -15.25 52.69
N LYS A 116 33.18 -16.03 51.61
CA LYS A 116 34.49 -16.26 50.98
C LYS A 116 35.03 -15.00 50.32
N ILE A 117 34.16 -14.20 49.70
CA ILE A 117 34.56 -12.93 49.08
C ILE A 117 35.06 -11.95 50.14
N ALA A 118 34.37 -11.87 51.29
CA ALA A 118 34.80 -11.06 52.41
C ALA A 118 36.13 -11.55 53.02
N GLU A 119 36.32 -12.86 53.15
CA GLU A 119 37.57 -13.48 53.62
C GLU A 119 38.77 -13.11 52.73
N LEU A 120 38.59 -13.12 51.40
CA LEU A 120 39.61 -12.67 50.44
C LEU A 120 39.99 -11.19 50.61
N ALA A 121 39.07 -10.36 51.11
CA ALA A 121 39.31 -8.95 51.44
C ALA A 121 39.80 -8.74 52.89
N GLY A 122 40.00 -9.81 53.66
CA GLY A 122 40.40 -9.74 55.07
C GLY A 122 39.30 -9.22 55.99
N ILE A 123 38.03 -9.44 55.64
CA ILE A 123 36.85 -9.02 56.39
C ILE A 123 36.13 -10.25 56.93
N SER A 124 35.74 -10.23 58.22
CA SER A 124 34.98 -11.31 58.83
C SER A 124 33.49 -10.94 58.89
N ILE A 125 32.64 -11.77 58.29
CA ILE A 125 31.18 -11.61 58.28
C ILE A 125 30.49 -12.93 58.66
N PRO A 126 29.20 -12.91 59.04
CA PRO A 126 28.44 -14.14 59.31
C PRO A 126 28.39 -15.09 58.09
N LYS A 127 28.54 -16.40 58.33
CA LYS A 127 28.58 -17.42 57.26
C LYS A 127 27.26 -17.59 56.50
N ASP A 128 26.15 -17.25 57.13
CA ASP A 128 24.79 -17.28 56.60
C ASP A 128 24.41 -16.01 55.83
N THR A 129 25.37 -15.09 55.63
CA THR A 129 25.15 -13.89 54.81
C THR A 129 24.76 -14.27 53.39
N LYS A 130 23.65 -13.70 52.90
CA LYS A 130 23.10 -13.95 51.56
C LYS A 130 23.69 -13.03 50.50
N ILE A 131 23.88 -11.76 50.85
CA ILE A 131 24.34 -10.71 49.94
C ILE A 131 25.31 -9.79 50.68
N LEU A 132 26.39 -9.41 50.00
CA LEU A 132 27.31 -8.37 50.43
C LEU A 132 26.93 -7.04 49.77
N CYS A 133 26.33 -6.14 50.54
CA CYS A 133 25.84 -4.84 50.08
C CYS A 133 26.93 -3.79 50.25
N CYS A 134 27.33 -3.16 49.14
CA CYS A 134 28.34 -2.10 49.11
C CYS A 134 27.66 -0.78 48.73
N GLU A 135 27.56 0.15 49.68
CA GLU A 135 27.04 1.49 49.40
C GLU A 135 28.08 2.29 48.58
N ILE A 136 27.65 2.84 47.44
CA ILE A 136 28.47 3.68 46.56
C ILE A 136 27.76 4.99 46.24
N ASP A 137 28.53 6.06 46.02
CA ASP A 137 28.00 7.42 45.86
C ASP A 137 27.39 7.70 44.46
N GLY A 138 27.49 6.77 43.52
CA GLY A 138 26.94 6.92 42.18
C GLY A 138 27.19 5.74 41.25
N VAL A 139 26.86 5.92 39.97
CA VAL A 139 27.04 4.94 38.90
C VAL A 139 27.98 5.51 37.84
N GLY A 140 28.85 4.68 37.28
CA GLY A 140 29.70 5.03 36.15
C GLY A 140 31.12 4.48 36.27
N GLU A 141 31.99 4.87 35.35
CA GLU A 141 33.38 4.38 35.31
C GLU A 141 34.18 4.66 36.58
N LYS A 142 33.84 5.75 37.29
CA LYS A 142 34.46 6.12 38.57
C LYS A 142 34.11 5.18 39.72
N TYR A 143 33.08 4.34 39.56
CA TYR A 143 32.59 3.43 40.56
C TYR A 143 32.69 1.99 40.03
N PRO A 144 33.84 1.31 40.16
CA PRO A 144 34.06 -0.04 39.64
C PRO A 144 32.96 -1.04 40.03
N LEU A 145 32.46 -0.96 41.27
CA LEU A 145 31.39 -1.82 41.77
C LEU A 145 30.02 -1.60 41.08
N SER A 146 29.85 -0.57 40.25
CA SER A 146 28.64 -0.36 39.45
C SER A 146 28.59 -1.19 38.14
N ARG A 147 29.65 -1.95 37.84
CA ARG A 147 29.71 -2.91 36.73
C ARG A 147 29.17 -4.28 37.11
N GLU A 148 29.14 -5.18 36.13
CA GLU A 148 28.75 -6.57 36.31
C GLU A 148 29.77 -7.33 37.17
N LYS A 149 29.28 -8.10 38.15
CA LYS A 149 30.11 -8.79 39.17
C LYS A 149 29.91 -10.30 39.24
N LEU A 150 28.84 -10.84 38.64
CA LEU A 150 28.50 -12.28 38.61
C LEU A 150 28.72 -13.04 39.93
N SER A 151 28.40 -12.37 41.04
CA SER A 151 28.64 -12.79 42.42
C SER A 151 27.57 -12.18 43.32
N PRO A 152 27.42 -12.60 44.59
CA PRO A 152 26.41 -12.08 45.50
C PRO A 152 26.84 -10.75 46.15
N VAL A 153 27.62 -9.94 45.41
CA VAL A 153 27.97 -8.56 45.76
C VAL A 153 27.01 -7.61 45.04
N LEU A 154 26.35 -6.75 45.79
CA LEU A 154 25.35 -5.80 45.30
C LEU A 154 25.79 -4.37 45.59
N ALA A 155 25.87 -3.54 44.55
CA ALA A 155 26.04 -2.11 44.77
C ALA A 155 24.71 -1.49 45.22
N VAL A 156 24.74 -0.65 46.24
CA VAL A 156 23.56 0.05 46.76
C VAL A 156 23.74 1.55 46.55
N VAL A 157 22.85 2.17 45.80
CA VAL A 157 22.92 3.59 45.44
C VAL A 157 21.65 4.29 45.91
N LYS A 158 21.80 5.49 46.46
CA LYS A 158 20.67 6.33 46.88
C LYS A 158 20.37 7.36 45.79
N ALA A 159 19.17 7.31 45.22
CA ALA A 159 18.65 8.32 44.30
C ALA A 159 17.78 9.33 45.07
N LYS A 160 17.90 10.62 44.78
CA LYS A 160 17.09 11.68 45.43
C LYS A 160 15.63 11.61 45.01
N ASN A 161 15.38 11.27 43.75
CA ASN A 161 14.06 11.22 43.14
C ASN A 161 14.03 10.23 41.95
N VAL A 162 12.86 10.08 41.35
CA VAL A 162 12.62 9.22 40.18
C VAL A 162 13.54 9.53 39.00
N GLU A 163 13.72 10.80 38.66
CA GLU A 163 14.53 11.22 37.51
C GLU A 163 16.00 10.80 37.68
N GLU A 164 16.57 11.03 38.86
CA GLU A 164 17.93 10.59 39.17
C GLU A 164 18.04 9.06 39.18
N GLY A 165 17.03 8.36 39.69
CA GLY A 165 16.98 6.89 39.70
C GLY A 165 17.02 6.28 38.29
N ILE A 166 16.18 6.82 37.39
CA ILE A 166 16.15 6.42 35.97
C ILE A 166 17.47 6.77 35.30
N LYS A 167 18.02 7.97 35.52
CA LYS A 167 19.30 8.40 34.94
C LYS A 167 20.46 7.49 35.36
N MET A 168 20.52 7.11 36.63
CA MET A 168 21.50 6.15 37.14
C MET A 168 21.33 4.76 36.52
N SER A 169 20.09 4.31 36.32
CA SER A 169 19.80 3.03 35.68
C SER A 169 20.21 3.02 34.20
N VAL A 170 19.96 4.11 33.47
CA VAL A 170 20.44 4.30 32.09
C VAL A 170 21.97 4.23 32.05
N ALA A 171 22.65 4.96 32.94
CA ALA A 171 24.10 4.94 33.02
C ALA A 171 24.67 3.53 33.30
N MET A 172 24.01 2.73 34.14
CA MET A 172 24.41 1.34 34.40
C MET A 172 24.29 0.46 33.15
N VAL A 173 23.16 0.58 32.44
CA VAL A 173 22.93 -0.17 31.20
C VAL A 173 23.98 0.21 30.16
N GLU A 174 24.30 1.50 30.01
CA GLU A 174 25.35 1.96 29.11
C GLU A 174 26.75 1.48 29.52
N LEU A 175 26.98 1.24 30.82
CA LEU A 175 28.22 0.71 31.40
C LEU A 175 28.38 -0.82 31.24
N GLY A 176 27.64 -1.46 30.33
CA GLY A 176 27.85 -2.86 29.95
C GLY A 176 26.64 -3.78 30.10
N GLY A 177 25.44 -3.23 30.30
CA GLY A 177 24.16 -3.97 30.30
C GLY A 177 23.29 -3.73 29.08
N LEU A 178 23.80 -3.02 28.05
CA LEU A 178 23.05 -2.62 26.87
C LEU A 178 22.31 -3.80 26.25
N GLY A 179 21.00 -3.67 26.22
CA GLY A 179 20.09 -4.61 25.60
C GLY A 179 19.77 -5.87 26.41
N HIS A 180 20.38 -6.08 27.58
CA HIS A 180 20.14 -7.28 28.37
C HIS A 180 18.84 -7.20 29.17
N SER A 181 18.88 -6.74 30.44
CA SER A 181 17.70 -6.64 31.29
C SER A 181 17.78 -5.43 32.21
N SER A 182 16.63 -4.94 32.64
CA SER A 182 16.49 -3.94 33.71
C SER A 182 15.29 -4.26 34.59
N VAL A 183 15.31 -3.80 35.84
CA VAL A 183 14.23 -4.05 36.80
C VAL A 183 13.74 -2.77 37.43
N ILE A 184 12.43 -2.65 37.57
CA ILE A 184 11.77 -1.60 38.33
C ILE A 184 10.76 -2.21 39.30
N HIS A 185 10.80 -1.79 40.55
CA HIS A 185 9.72 -1.99 41.51
C HIS A 185 9.02 -0.65 41.72
N SER A 186 7.75 -0.58 41.33
CA SER A 186 6.90 0.62 41.39
C SER A 186 5.43 0.20 41.27
N ASN A 187 4.50 0.96 41.85
CA ASN A 187 3.06 0.86 41.58
C ASN A 187 2.54 2.09 40.80
N ASP A 188 3.43 2.99 40.37
CA ASP A 188 3.11 4.12 39.49
C ASP A 188 3.41 3.77 38.03
N ASP A 189 2.34 3.62 37.24
CA ASP A 189 2.41 3.28 35.82
C ASP A 189 3.17 4.31 34.98
N LYS A 190 3.09 5.62 35.33
CA LYS A 190 3.82 6.66 34.59
C LYS A 190 5.32 6.52 34.80
N VAL A 191 5.74 6.16 36.02
CA VAL A 191 7.15 5.91 36.31
C VAL A 191 7.63 4.65 35.58
N ILE A 192 6.83 3.58 35.58
CA ILE A 192 7.14 2.34 34.85
C ILE A 192 7.29 2.62 33.35
N GLU A 193 6.37 3.38 32.75
CA GLU A 193 6.42 3.76 31.34
C GLU A 193 7.65 4.63 31.04
N THR A 194 7.94 5.62 31.90
CA THR A 194 9.11 6.50 31.75
C THR A 194 10.39 5.68 31.81
N PHE A 195 10.56 4.84 32.84
CA PHE A 195 11.70 3.93 32.97
C PHE A 195 11.84 3.04 31.72
N SER A 196 10.73 2.47 31.25
CA SER A 196 10.70 1.59 30.08
C SER A 196 11.13 2.28 28.79
N ASN A 197 10.74 3.55 28.60
CA ASN A 197 11.08 4.31 27.40
C ASN A 197 12.56 4.74 27.36
N TYR A 198 13.19 5.00 28.51
CA TYR A 198 14.59 5.43 28.57
C TYR A 198 15.58 4.27 28.54
N LEU A 199 15.24 3.11 29.09
CA LEU A 199 16.20 2.01 29.24
C LEU A 199 16.28 1.14 27.99
N LYS A 200 17.48 1.12 27.39
CA LYS A 200 17.80 0.31 26.21
C LYS A 200 18.09 -1.14 26.60
N THR A 201 17.09 -1.86 27.13
CA THR A 201 17.19 -3.27 27.51
C THR A 201 16.13 -4.12 26.80
N GLY A 202 16.46 -5.36 26.44
CA GLY A 202 15.54 -6.26 25.74
C GLY A 202 14.44 -6.82 26.64
N ARG A 203 14.65 -6.79 27.96
CA ARG A 203 13.66 -7.17 28.98
C ARG A 203 13.61 -6.08 30.05
N ILE A 204 12.41 -5.59 30.34
CA ILE A 204 12.14 -4.72 31.47
C ILE A 204 11.24 -5.51 32.42
N ILE A 205 11.70 -5.73 33.63
CA ILE A 205 11.06 -6.60 34.62
C ILE A 205 10.44 -5.71 35.67
N VAL A 206 9.11 -5.80 35.79
CA VAL A 206 8.35 -4.95 36.69
C VAL A 206 7.90 -5.79 37.88
N ASN A 207 8.21 -5.35 39.10
CA ASN A 207 7.74 -5.98 40.34
C ASN A 207 8.03 -7.48 40.43
N SER A 208 9.22 -7.91 40.01
CA SER A 208 9.64 -9.31 40.02
C SER A 208 11.15 -9.44 40.14
N PRO A 209 11.67 -10.54 40.70
CA PRO A 209 13.11 -10.80 40.77
C PRO A 209 13.73 -10.89 39.37
N SER A 210 14.82 -10.18 39.10
CA SER A 210 15.41 -10.07 37.76
C SER A 210 15.82 -11.42 37.18
N THR A 211 16.52 -12.24 37.96
CA THR A 211 17.02 -13.55 37.53
C THR A 211 15.88 -14.40 36.99
N HIS A 212 14.80 -14.54 37.74
CA HIS A 212 13.67 -15.40 37.37
C HIS A 212 12.76 -14.73 36.32
N GLY A 213 12.57 -13.41 36.41
CA GLY A 213 11.79 -12.65 35.43
C GLY A 213 12.46 -12.58 34.06
N ALA A 214 13.79 -12.50 33.99
CA ALA A 214 14.53 -12.47 32.73
C ALA A 214 14.55 -13.84 32.05
N ILE A 215 14.73 -14.91 32.84
CA ILE A 215 14.68 -16.29 32.32
C ILE A 215 13.30 -16.56 31.72
N GLY A 216 12.23 -16.12 32.39
CA GLY A 216 10.86 -16.20 31.91
C GLY A 216 10.04 -17.32 32.54
N ASP A 217 8.75 -17.39 32.18
CA ASP A 217 7.74 -18.39 32.55
C ASP A 217 7.30 -18.43 34.03
N ILE A 218 8.17 -18.07 34.98
CA ILE A 218 7.85 -18.14 36.41
C ILE A 218 7.00 -16.94 36.87
N TYR A 219 7.40 -15.72 36.47
CA TYR A 219 6.76 -14.46 36.89
C TYR A 219 6.11 -13.71 35.72
N ASN A 220 6.30 -14.17 34.49
CA ASN A 220 5.81 -13.51 33.28
C ASN A 220 5.71 -14.51 32.11
N THR A 221 5.26 -14.02 30.96
CA THR A 221 5.07 -14.82 29.74
C THR A 221 6.30 -14.85 28.82
N ASN A 222 7.48 -14.44 29.29
CA ASN A 222 8.69 -14.53 28.48
C ASN A 222 9.03 -16.00 28.24
N MET A 223 9.46 -16.33 27.02
CA MET A 223 9.89 -17.69 26.69
C MET A 223 11.06 -18.10 27.60
N PRO A 224 10.99 -19.26 28.28
CA PRO A 224 12.03 -19.68 29.21
C PRO A 224 13.35 -19.94 28.48
N SER A 225 14.43 -19.26 28.90
CA SER A 225 15.78 -19.50 28.38
C SER A 225 16.86 -18.98 29.33
N LEU A 226 18.03 -19.64 29.33
CA LEU A 226 19.26 -19.12 29.94
C LEU A 226 20.13 -18.35 28.95
N THR A 227 19.72 -18.30 27.68
CA THR A 227 20.41 -17.58 26.60
C THR A 227 19.59 -16.34 26.25
N LEU A 228 19.87 -15.24 26.96
CA LEU A 228 19.09 -14.01 26.93
C LEU A 228 19.62 -13.04 25.87
N GLY A 229 19.05 -13.05 24.66
CA GLY A 229 19.51 -12.18 23.56
C GLY A 229 19.45 -10.70 23.92
N CYS A 230 20.53 -9.94 23.68
CA CYS A 230 20.63 -8.53 24.08
C CYS A 230 20.29 -7.53 22.93
N GLY A 231 19.77 -8.00 21.80
CA GLY A 231 19.56 -7.19 20.61
C GLY A 231 20.79 -6.48 20.05
N SER A 232 20.53 -5.61 19.08
CA SER A 232 21.55 -4.79 18.42
C SER A 232 22.28 -3.86 19.39
N TYR A 233 21.64 -3.46 20.49
CA TYR A 233 22.27 -2.68 21.57
C TYR A 233 23.47 -3.41 22.18
N GLY A 234 23.34 -4.71 22.46
CA GLY A 234 24.44 -5.56 22.92
C GLY A 234 25.29 -6.17 21.79
N LYS A 235 25.20 -5.62 20.58
CA LYS A 235 25.89 -6.09 19.36
C LYS A 235 25.55 -7.55 19.00
N ASN A 236 24.30 -7.95 19.17
CA ASN A 236 23.80 -9.26 18.77
C ASN A 236 22.47 -9.16 18.01
N SER A 237 22.03 -10.27 17.40
CA SER A 237 20.99 -10.25 16.36
C SER A 237 19.57 -10.47 16.87
N THR A 238 19.37 -10.69 18.17
CA THR A 238 18.06 -10.99 18.76
C THR A 238 17.93 -10.41 20.16
N THR A 239 16.80 -9.76 20.47
CA THR A 239 16.41 -9.37 21.84
C THR A 239 15.64 -10.47 22.57
N SER A 240 15.19 -11.50 21.86
CA SER A 240 14.41 -12.60 22.43
C SER A 240 15.27 -13.50 23.31
N ASN A 241 14.62 -14.13 24.28
CA ASN A 241 15.12 -15.33 24.93
C ASN A 241 15.29 -16.41 23.85
N VAL A 242 16.52 -16.86 23.63
CA VAL A 242 16.86 -17.74 22.51
C VAL A 242 16.31 -19.13 22.79
N THR A 243 15.56 -19.67 21.84
CA THR A 243 14.97 -21.01 21.90
C THR A 243 15.19 -21.76 20.59
N ALA A 244 14.63 -22.97 20.48
CA ALA A 244 14.71 -23.78 19.27
C ALA A 244 14.21 -23.04 18.00
N VAL A 245 13.27 -22.10 18.12
CA VAL A 245 12.75 -21.35 16.97
C VAL A 245 13.80 -20.47 16.29
N ASN A 246 14.86 -20.09 17.02
CA ASN A 246 15.99 -19.31 16.51
C ASN A 246 17.05 -20.20 15.83
N LEU A 247 16.97 -21.52 16.00
CA LEU A 247 17.96 -22.50 15.53
C LEU A 247 17.50 -23.30 14.31
N ILE A 248 16.28 -23.05 13.83
CA ILE A 248 15.72 -23.76 12.67
C ILE A 248 15.77 -22.92 11.40
N ASN A 249 15.99 -23.60 10.28
CA ASN A 249 15.79 -23.02 8.96
C ASN A 249 14.34 -23.27 8.52
N LYS A 250 13.54 -22.20 8.43
CA LYS A 250 12.17 -22.28 7.90
C LYS A 250 12.20 -22.29 6.37
N LYS A 251 11.98 -23.44 5.75
CA LYS A 251 11.76 -23.57 4.29
C LYS A 251 10.30 -23.25 3.96
N ARG A 252 10.06 -22.45 2.92
CA ARG A 252 8.72 -22.15 2.39
C ARG A 252 8.57 -22.73 0.99
N VAL A 253 7.50 -23.48 0.75
CA VAL A 253 7.13 -23.96 -0.58
C VAL A 253 6.06 -23.03 -1.14
N ALA A 254 6.40 -22.24 -2.15
CA ALA A 254 5.47 -21.33 -2.82
C ALA A 254 4.89 -22.01 -4.06
N LYS A 255 3.60 -22.34 -4.03
CA LYS A 255 2.86 -22.87 -5.19
C LYS A 255 2.29 -21.72 -6.03
N ARG A 256 2.17 -21.91 -7.35
CA ARG A 256 1.42 -20.99 -8.24
C ARG A 256 0.00 -20.83 -7.69
N ARG A 257 -0.44 -19.58 -7.56
CA ARG A 257 -1.82 -19.24 -7.20
C ARG A 257 -2.33 -18.26 -8.24
N VAL A 258 -3.50 -18.53 -8.81
CA VAL A 258 -4.19 -17.56 -9.64
C VAL A 258 -4.70 -16.46 -8.73
N ASN A 259 -4.40 -15.21 -9.07
CA ASN A 259 -4.91 -14.07 -8.32
C ASN A 259 -6.43 -14.00 -8.46
N MET A 260 -7.13 -13.66 -7.37
CA MET A 260 -8.56 -13.35 -7.43
C MET A 260 -8.79 -12.22 -8.44
N GLN A 261 -9.66 -12.45 -9.42
CA GLN A 261 -10.21 -11.42 -10.30
C GLN A 261 -11.56 -10.95 -9.76
N TRP A 262 -12.16 -9.97 -10.41
CA TRP A 262 -13.42 -9.37 -10.00
C TRP A 262 -14.25 -9.02 -11.24
N PHE A 263 -15.54 -8.83 -11.01
CA PHE A 263 -16.44 -8.23 -11.97
C PHE A 263 -17.25 -7.18 -11.21
N LYS A 264 -16.95 -5.91 -11.47
CA LYS A 264 -17.55 -4.75 -10.81
C LYS A 264 -18.05 -3.79 -11.88
N VAL A 265 -19.29 -3.36 -11.72
CA VAL A 265 -20.04 -2.45 -12.58
C VAL A 265 -20.95 -1.61 -11.66
N PRO A 266 -21.55 -0.50 -12.14
CA PRO A 266 -22.56 0.22 -11.37
C PRO A 266 -23.64 -0.73 -10.84
N GLU A 267 -24.14 -0.45 -9.63
CA GLU A 267 -25.18 -1.28 -9.02
C GLU A 267 -26.46 -1.30 -9.86
N LYS A 268 -26.72 -0.22 -10.59
CA LYS A 268 -27.90 -0.05 -11.43
C LYS A 268 -27.51 0.50 -12.80
N ILE A 269 -27.93 -0.22 -13.84
CA ILE A 269 -27.80 0.20 -15.23
C ILE A 269 -29.21 0.18 -15.83
N TYR A 270 -29.74 1.35 -16.16
CA TYR A 270 -31.00 1.52 -16.87
C TYR A 270 -30.71 1.79 -18.34
N PHE A 271 -31.46 1.18 -19.24
CA PHE A 271 -31.30 1.34 -20.69
C PHE A 271 -32.68 1.35 -21.35
N GLU A 272 -32.72 1.48 -22.68
CA GLU A 272 -33.91 1.74 -23.51
C GLU A 272 -34.29 3.23 -23.59
N ALA A 273 -35.01 3.59 -24.66
CA ALA A 273 -35.49 4.94 -24.90
C ALA A 273 -36.39 5.44 -23.77
N GLY A 274 -36.11 6.65 -23.28
CA GLY A 274 -36.84 7.27 -22.17
C GLY A 274 -36.45 6.75 -20.78
N SER A 275 -35.38 5.97 -20.66
CA SER A 275 -34.86 5.48 -19.37
C SER A 275 -34.41 6.59 -18.41
N VAL A 276 -34.15 7.81 -18.91
CA VAL A 276 -33.93 9.02 -18.07
C VAL A 276 -35.08 9.30 -17.12
N GLN A 277 -36.28 8.77 -17.38
CA GLN A 277 -37.42 8.85 -16.47
C GLN A 277 -37.15 8.31 -15.07
N TYR A 278 -36.15 7.42 -14.91
CA TYR A 278 -35.72 6.91 -13.61
C TYR A 278 -35.40 8.01 -12.60
N LEU A 279 -34.89 9.17 -13.05
CA LEU A 279 -34.63 10.32 -12.18
C LEU A 279 -35.89 10.81 -11.42
N SER A 280 -37.09 10.57 -11.97
CA SER A 280 -38.36 10.86 -11.31
C SER A 280 -38.68 9.91 -10.14
N LYS A 281 -37.96 8.77 -10.04
CA LYS A 281 -38.18 7.68 -9.09
C LYS A 281 -36.96 7.34 -8.22
N MET A 282 -35.78 7.84 -8.54
CA MET A 282 -34.56 7.61 -7.76
C MET A 282 -34.79 8.04 -6.30
N PRO A 283 -34.56 7.18 -5.29
CA PRO A 283 -34.85 7.52 -3.90
C PRO A 283 -33.79 8.48 -3.33
N ASN A 284 -34.18 9.23 -2.30
CA ASN A 284 -33.26 10.02 -1.45
C ASN A 284 -32.41 11.05 -2.21
N ILE A 285 -33.01 11.80 -3.13
CA ILE A 285 -32.38 12.94 -3.80
C ILE A 285 -33.24 14.19 -3.65
N SER A 286 -32.59 15.31 -3.34
CA SER A 286 -33.21 16.62 -3.08
C SER A 286 -32.37 17.78 -3.62
N ARG A 287 -31.08 17.57 -3.92
CA ARG A 287 -30.14 18.59 -4.41
C ARG A 287 -29.25 18.00 -5.50
N ALA A 288 -29.65 18.19 -6.76
CA ALA A 288 -28.96 17.67 -7.93
C ALA A 288 -27.95 18.68 -8.49
N PHE A 289 -26.69 18.24 -8.66
CA PHE A 289 -25.66 19.00 -9.35
C PHE A 289 -25.39 18.37 -10.72
N ILE A 290 -25.75 19.05 -11.80
CA ILE A 290 -25.65 18.55 -13.16
C ILE A 290 -24.33 19.04 -13.77
N VAL A 291 -23.43 18.11 -14.11
CA VAL A 291 -22.14 18.39 -14.77
C VAL A 291 -22.28 18.06 -16.24
N THR A 292 -22.02 19.04 -17.10
CA THR A 292 -22.22 18.93 -18.55
C THR A 292 -21.35 19.91 -19.33
N ASP A 293 -21.54 19.98 -20.65
CA ASP A 293 -20.88 20.94 -21.53
C ASP A 293 -21.90 21.93 -22.14
N PRO A 294 -21.45 23.05 -22.75
CA PRO A 294 -22.36 24.05 -23.30
C PRO A 294 -23.19 23.53 -24.48
N PHE A 295 -22.72 22.48 -25.17
CA PHE A 295 -23.40 21.90 -26.32
C PHE A 295 -24.63 21.10 -25.89
N MET A 296 -24.54 20.33 -24.80
CA MET A 296 -25.69 19.62 -24.21
C MET A 296 -26.80 20.57 -23.74
N VAL A 297 -26.42 21.74 -23.19
CA VAL A 297 -27.37 22.81 -22.85
C VAL A 297 -28.07 23.32 -24.11
N LYS A 298 -27.31 23.63 -25.16
CA LYS A 298 -27.84 24.13 -26.44
C LYS A 298 -28.79 23.14 -27.12
N LEU A 299 -28.57 21.83 -26.98
CA LEU A 299 -29.46 20.79 -27.50
C LEU A 299 -30.74 20.57 -26.65
N GLY A 300 -30.88 21.25 -25.51
CA GLY A 300 -32.01 21.08 -24.60
C GLY A 300 -31.99 19.76 -23.83
N TYR A 301 -30.85 19.07 -23.78
CA TYR A 301 -30.74 17.77 -23.09
C TYR A 301 -30.73 17.93 -21.57
N VAL A 302 -30.17 19.04 -21.06
CA VAL A 302 -30.27 19.39 -19.65
C VAL A 302 -31.73 19.59 -19.25
N ASP A 303 -32.55 20.21 -20.11
CA ASP A 303 -33.98 20.41 -19.85
C ASP A 303 -34.74 19.08 -19.75
N LYS A 304 -34.37 18.07 -20.54
CA LYS A 304 -34.93 16.71 -20.39
C LYS A 304 -34.65 16.11 -19.02
N VAL A 305 -33.42 16.26 -18.51
CA VAL A 305 -33.03 15.82 -17.16
C VAL A 305 -33.83 16.58 -16.10
N LEU A 306 -33.87 17.91 -16.20
CA LEU A 306 -34.62 18.78 -15.28
C LEU A 306 -36.12 18.48 -15.28
N TYR A 307 -36.70 18.15 -16.43
CA TYR A 307 -38.11 17.77 -16.55
C TYR A 307 -38.46 16.58 -15.67
N HIS A 308 -37.62 15.54 -15.65
CA HIS A 308 -37.83 14.37 -14.81
C HIS A 308 -37.57 14.63 -13.32
N LEU A 309 -36.57 15.46 -12.99
CA LEU A 309 -36.34 15.89 -11.60
C LEU A 309 -37.51 16.73 -11.06
N ARG A 310 -38.10 17.61 -11.87
CA ARG A 310 -39.25 18.46 -11.50
C ARG A 310 -40.57 17.69 -11.39
N LYS A 311 -40.66 16.49 -11.96
CA LYS A 311 -41.83 15.59 -11.86
C LYS A 311 -41.94 14.86 -10.52
N ARG A 312 -40.94 14.99 -9.66
CA ARG A 312 -40.93 14.35 -8.34
C ARG A 312 -41.94 15.01 -7.41
N ASN A 313 -42.42 14.24 -6.44
CA ASN A 313 -43.33 14.76 -5.41
C ASN A 313 -42.60 15.78 -4.52
N ASP A 314 -41.38 15.45 -4.13
CA ASP A 314 -40.51 16.35 -3.36
C ASP A 314 -39.74 17.26 -4.30
N TYR A 315 -39.62 18.53 -3.93
CA TYR A 315 -38.89 19.52 -4.71
C TYR A 315 -37.39 19.20 -4.73
N VAL A 316 -36.79 19.21 -5.93
CA VAL A 316 -35.35 19.00 -6.12
C VAL A 316 -34.71 20.31 -6.58
N HIS A 317 -33.83 20.87 -5.73
CA HIS A 317 -32.98 21.97 -6.14
C HIS A 317 -31.97 21.47 -7.17
N CYS A 318 -31.80 22.20 -8.26
CA CYS A 318 -30.89 21.82 -9.33
C CYS A 318 -29.90 22.95 -9.61
N GLU A 319 -28.62 22.61 -9.66
CA GLU A 319 -27.55 23.53 -10.09
C GLU A 319 -26.81 22.91 -11.27
N ILE A 320 -26.46 23.73 -12.28
CA ILE A 320 -25.89 23.27 -13.54
C ILE A 320 -24.48 23.83 -13.66
N PHE A 321 -23.51 22.95 -13.88
CA PHE A 321 -22.15 23.30 -14.25
C PHE A 321 -21.90 22.86 -15.69
N SER A 322 -21.92 23.81 -16.62
CA SER A 322 -21.76 23.56 -18.06
C SER A 322 -20.37 23.89 -18.60
N ASP A 323 -19.44 24.36 -17.76
CA ASP A 323 -18.13 24.86 -18.19
C ASP A 323 -17.07 23.73 -18.28
N VAL A 324 -17.48 22.57 -18.83
CA VAL A 324 -16.57 21.45 -19.08
C VAL A 324 -16.07 21.48 -20.51
N GLU A 325 -14.75 21.63 -20.68
CA GLU A 325 -14.06 21.54 -21.95
C GLU A 325 -13.69 20.08 -22.32
N PRO A 326 -13.43 19.79 -23.61
CA PRO A 326 -12.77 18.56 -24.01
C PRO A 326 -11.44 18.38 -23.28
N ASP A 327 -11.13 17.14 -22.87
CA ASP A 327 -9.94 16.82 -22.05
C ASP A 327 -9.87 17.64 -20.74
N PRO A 328 -10.81 17.43 -19.81
CA PRO A 328 -11.08 18.36 -18.71
C PRO A 328 -9.86 18.56 -17.82
N SER A 329 -9.67 19.82 -17.41
CA SER A 329 -8.53 20.22 -16.59
C SER A 329 -8.79 20.11 -15.09
N LEU A 330 -7.71 20.04 -14.30
CA LEU A 330 -7.78 20.07 -12.84
C LEU A 330 -8.43 21.38 -12.34
N GLU A 331 -8.18 22.49 -13.03
CA GLU A 331 -8.78 23.79 -12.74
C GLU A 331 -10.30 23.77 -12.93
N THR A 332 -10.81 23.13 -13.99
CA THR A 332 -12.25 22.96 -14.21
C THR A 332 -12.88 22.11 -13.10
N ILE A 333 -12.19 21.05 -12.65
CA ILE A 333 -12.66 20.24 -11.53
C ILE A 333 -12.74 21.07 -10.24
N GLN A 334 -11.71 21.86 -9.92
CA GLN A 334 -11.70 22.71 -8.72
C GLN A 334 -12.84 23.73 -8.73
N ARG A 335 -13.10 24.39 -9.85
CA ARG A 335 -14.26 25.30 -10.00
C ARG A 335 -15.59 24.59 -9.75
N GLY A 336 -15.75 23.38 -10.28
CA GLY A 336 -16.93 22.54 -10.02
C GLY A 336 -17.06 22.19 -8.54
N VAL A 337 -15.97 21.80 -7.89
CA VAL A 337 -15.93 21.45 -6.45
C VAL A 337 -16.27 22.66 -5.57
N GLU A 338 -15.79 23.86 -5.91
CA GLU A 338 -16.16 25.08 -5.19
C GLU A 338 -17.67 25.33 -5.20
N LEU A 339 -18.32 25.11 -6.36
CA LEU A 339 -19.77 25.22 -6.49
C LEU A 339 -20.48 24.10 -5.73
N MET A 340 -20.01 22.85 -5.82
CA MET A 340 -20.54 21.74 -5.04
C MET A 340 -20.42 22.00 -3.53
N ASN A 341 -19.33 22.60 -3.06
CA ASN A 341 -19.17 22.95 -1.65
C ASN A 341 -20.15 24.03 -1.17
N ARG A 342 -20.58 24.95 -2.05
CA ARG A 342 -21.63 25.93 -1.72
C ARG A 342 -23.03 25.32 -1.81
N PHE A 343 -23.26 24.49 -2.83
CA PHE A 343 -24.55 23.91 -3.12
C PHE A 343 -24.88 22.68 -2.26
N GLN A 344 -23.88 21.94 -1.80
CA GLN A 344 -24.00 20.70 -1.02
C GLN A 344 -24.97 19.68 -1.68
N PRO A 345 -24.65 19.15 -2.88
CA PRO A 345 -25.50 18.17 -3.54
C PRO A 345 -25.53 16.83 -2.82
N ASP A 346 -26.67 16.14 -2.93
CA ASP A 346 -26.85 14.73 -2.56
C ASP A 346 -26.82 13.79 -3.78
N VAL A 347 -26.91 14.35 -4.99
CA VAL A 347 -26.68 13.62 -6.25
C VAL A 347 -25.93 14.50 -7.26
N ILE A 348 -24.93 13.91 -7.90
CA ILE A 348 -24.20 14.47 -9.03
C ILE A 348 -24.67 13.72 -10.28
N ILE A 349 -25.08 14.46 -11.31
CA ILE A 349 -25.55 13.91 -12.57
C ILE A 349 -24.59 14.36 -13.67
N ALA A 350 -23.78 13.44 -14.18
CA ALA A 350 -22.94 13.68 -15.34
C ALA A 350 -23.74 13.44 -16.62
N LEU A 351 -23.90 14.48 -17.45
CA LEU A 351 -24.60 14.41 -18.73
C LEU A 351 -23.63 14.84 -19.84
N GLY A 352 -23.21 13.91 -20.69
CA GLY A 352 -22.30 14.22 -21.79
C GLY A 352 -21.50 13.03 -22.28
N GLY A 353 -20.43 13.30 -23.02
CA GLY A 353 -19.41 12.29 -23.34
C GLY A 353 -18.41 12.09 -22.21
N GLY A 354 -17.27 11.45 -22.53
CA GLY A 354 -16.20 11.16 -21.56
C GLY A 354 -15.71 12.39 -20.78
N SER A 355 -15.58 13.55 -21.42
CA SER A 355 -15.11 14.77 -20.73
C SER A 355 -16.04 15.21 -19.58
N ALA A 356 -17.36 15.21 -19.79
CA ALA A 356 -18.32 15.56 -18.74
C ALA A 356 -18.33 14.52 -17.61
N MET A 357 -18.29 13.23 -17.96
CA MET A 357 -18.30 12.13 -16.98
C MET A 357 -17.01 12.08 -16.15
N ASP A 358 -15.86 12.22 -16.80
CA ASP A 358 -14.56 12.18 -16.13
C ASP A 358 -14.36 13.41 -15.24
N ALA A 359 -14.78 14.60 -15.70
CA ALA A 359 -14.81 15.81 -14.89
C ALA A 359 -15.72 15.64 -13.67
N ALA A 360 -16.93 15.08 -13.85
CA ALA A 360 -17.85 14.83 -12.75
C ALA A 360 -17.29 13.85 -11.71
N LYS A 361 -16.62 12.77 -12.14
CA LYS A 361 -15.93 11.84 -11.23
C LYS A 361 -14.82 12.52 -10.45
N GLY A 362 -14.03 13.37 -11.11
CA GLY A 362 -13.02 14.19 -10.46
C GLY A 362 -13.64 15.15 -9.43
N MET A 363 -14.73 15.84 -9.79
CA MET A 363 -15.43 16.74 -8.87
C MET A 363 -16.02 15.99 -7.68
N TRP A 364 -16.62 14.82 -7.91
CA TRP A 364 -17.18 13.97 -6.87
C TRP A 364 -16.11 13.54 -5.86
N LEU A 365 -14.96 13.10 -6.35
CA LEU A 365 -13.80 12.74 -5.53
C LEU A 365 -13.39 13.86 -4.57
N PHE A 366 -13.14 15.06 -5.10
CA PHE A 366 -12.67 16.18 -4.28
C PHE A 366 -13.79 16.82 -3.44
N TYR A 367 -15.06 16.64 -3.82
CA TYR A 367 -16.20 17.05 -3.00
C TYR A 367 -16.37 16.14 -1.77
N GLU A 368 -16.24 14.82 -1.94
CA GLU A 368 -16.26 13.86 -0.83
C GLU A 368 -15.01 14.02 0.05
N HIS A 369 -13.85 14.10 -0.59
CA HIS A 369 -12.52 14.09 0.03
C HIS A 369 -11.62 15.24 -0.47
N PRO A 370 -11.78 16.46 0.09
CA PRO A 370 -10.95 17.62 -0.29
C PRO A 370 -9.44 17.43 -0.04
N GLU A 371 -9.08 16.53 0.88
CA GLU A 371 -7.71 16.17 1.24
C GLU A 371 -7.03 15.20 0.27
N ALA A 372 -7.75 14.70 -0.72
CA ALA A 372 -7.25 13.75 -1.70
C ALA A 372 -6.00 14.27 -2.43
N ASP A 373 -4.95 13.44 -2.51
CA ASP A 373 -3.76 13.75 -3.30
C ASP A 373 -3.90 13.24 -4.73
N PHE A 374 -4.13 14.17 -5.67
CA PHE A 374 -4.20 13.89 -7.10
C PHE A 374 -2.94 13.18 -7.63
N THR A 375 -1.75 13.58 -7.17
CA THR A 375 -0.48 13.02 -7.66
C THR A 375 -0.35 11.57 -7.21
N GLY A 376 -0.65 11.29 -5.94
CA GLY A 376 -0.69 9.94 -5.38
C GLY A 376 -1.70 9.02 -6.08
N MET A 377 -2.88 9.55 -6.43
CA MET A 377 -3.94 8.79 -7.11
C MET A 377 -3.60 8.43 -8.56
N ALA A 378 -2.85 9.30 -9.24
CA ALA A 378 -2.40 9.09 -10.61
C ALA A 378 -1.19 8.12 -10.72
N LEU A 379 -0.67 7.61 -9.60
CA LEU A 379 0.42 6.63 -9.61
C LEU A 379 -0.01 5.32 -10.28
N LYS A 380 0.90 4.78 -11.11
CA LYS A 380 0.74 3.49 -11.78
C LYS A 380 0.70 2.35 -10.79
N PHE A 381 0.07 1.26 -11.20
CA PHE A 381 -0.06 0.06 -10.38
C PHE A 381 0.03 -1.20 -11.24
N MET A 382 0.60 -2.26 -10.66
CA MET A 382 0.61 -3.59 -11.29
C MET A 382 -0.67 -4.40 -10.97
N ASP A 383 -1.28 -4.14 -9.81
CA ASP A 383 -2.55 -4.73 -9.36
C ASP A 383 -3.35 -3.61 -8.70
N ILE A 384 -4.56 -3.34 -9.20
CA ILE A 384 -5.42 -2.23 -8.74
C ILE A 384 -5.75 -2.31 -7.25
N ARG A 385 -5.63 -3.50 -6.64
CA ARG A 385 -5.87 -3.71 -5.20
C ARG A 385 -4.63 -3.48 -4.34
N LYS A 386 -3.44 -3.54 -4.93
CA LYS A 386 -2.14 -3.38 -4.25
C LYS A 386 -1.53 -2.03 -4.59
N ARG A 387 -2.35 -0.98 -4.54
CA ARG A 387 -1.90 0.38 -4.73
C ARG A 387 -1.14 0.88 -3.50
N VAL A 388 -0.16 1.75 -3.75
CA VAL A 388 0.53 2.51 -2.70
C VAL A 388 -0.43 3.55 -2.10
N TYR A 389 -1.15 4.26 -2.96
CA TYR A 389 -2.21 5.18 -2.58
C TYR A 389 -3.58 4.49 -2.71
N LYS A 390 -4.35 4.42 -1.62
CA LYS A 390 -5.71 3.87 -1.63
C LYS A 390 -6.71 4.98 -1.81
N PHE A 391 -7.66 4.80 -2.73
CA PHE A 391 -8.78 5.70 -2.85
C PHE A 391 -9.65 5.63 -1.58
N PRO A 392 -10.15 6.79 -1.10
CA PRO A 392 -11.06 6.81 0.02
C PRO A 392 -12.41 6.22 -0.39
N THR A 393 -13.20 5.78 0.59
CA THR A 393 -14.55 5.24 0.35
C THR A 393 -15.49 6.35 -0.10
N MET A 394 -16.04 6.20 -1.30
CA MET A 394 -16.89 7.19 -1.97
C MET A 394 -18.38 7.00 -1.66
N GLY A 395 -19.21 7.96 -2.08
CA GLY A 395 -20.68 7.83 -2.05
C GLY A 395 -21.34 8.08 -0.70
N LYS A 396 -20.72 8.89 0.18
CA LYS A 396 -21.23 9.23 1.51
C LYS A 396 -22.03 10.53 1.53
N LYS A 397 -21.52 11.58 0.87
CA LYS A 397 -22.20 12.87 0.72
C LYS A 397 -23.13 12.87 -0.50
N SER A 398 -22.68 12.31 -1.62
CA SER A 398 -23.43 12.35 -2.88
C SER A 398 -23.34 11.04 -3.64
N LYS A 399 -24.43 10.72 -4.35
CA LYS A 399 -24.44 9.68 -5.38
C LYS A 399 -23.94 10.21 -6.72
N MET A 400 -23.36 9.34 -7.54
CA MET A 400 -22.96 9.64 -8.92
C MET A 400 -23.88 8.93 -9.91
N VAL A 401 -24.53 9.71 -10.77
CA VAL A 401 -25.36 9.22 -11.89
C VAL A 401 -24.71 9.64 -13.19
N ALA A 402 -24.47 8.70 -14.09
CA ALA A 402 -23.89 8.96 -15.40
C ALA A 402 -24.90 8.72 -16.53
N ILE A 403 -25.03 9.71 -17.42
CA ILE A 403 -25.93 9.72 -18.58
C ILE A 403 -25.09 10.03 -19.83
N PRO A 404 -24.59 9.01 -20.54
CA PRO A 404 -23.76 9.22 -21.72
C PRO A 404 -24.58 9.80 -22.88
N THR A 405 -24.02 10.77 -23.59
CA THR A 405 -24.60 11.33 -24.84
C THR A 405 -23.75 11.03 -26.07
N THR A 406 -22.75 10.15 -25.90
CA THR A 406 -21.90 9.61 -26.96
C THR A 406 -21.83 8.09 -26.82
N SER A 407 -21.76 7.36 -27.92
CA SER A 407 -21.60 5.90 -27.94
C SER A 407 -20.14 5.55 -28.20
N GLY A 408 -19.29 5.69 -27.19
CA GLY A 408 -17.84 5.49 -27.30
C GLY A 408 -17.14 5.17 -26.00
N THR A 409 -17.24 6.08 -25.02
CA THR A 409 -16.30 6.14 -23.91
C THR A 409 -16.50 5.06 -22.85
N GLY A 410 -17.73 4.58 -22.65
CA GLY A 410 -18.05 3.63 -21.58
C GLY A 410 -17.82 4.15 -20.15
N SER A 411 -17.47 5.43 -19.97
CA SER A 411 -17.14 6.04 -18.67
C SER A 411 -18.30 5.93 -17.67
N GLU A 412 -19.54 5.82 -18.14
CA GLU A 412 -20.72 5.63 -17.31
C GLU A 412 -20.70 4.33 -16.48
N VAL A 413 -19.94 3.31 -16.89
CA VAL A 413 -19.82 2.04 -16.17
C VAL A 413 -18.41 1.76 -15.66
N THR A 414 -17.44 2.61 -15.99
CA THR A 414 -16.04 2.32 -15.68
C THR A 414 -15.51 3.07 -14.46
N SER A 415 -14.43 2.52 -13.91
CA SER A 415 -13.63 3.10 -12.84
C SER A 415 -12.63 4.18 -13.30
N PHE A 416 -12.63 4.51 -14.60
CA PHE A 416 -11.65 5.41 -15.19
C PHE A 416 -12.14 6.86 -15.21
N ALA A 417 -11.22 7.79 -14.99
CA ALA A 417 -11.40 9.21 -15.26
C ALA A 417 -10.08 9.79 -15.77
N VAL A 418 -10.08 10.46 -16.91
CA VAL A 418 -8.88 11.10 -17.48
C VAL A 418 -8.94 12.60 -17.20
N ILE A 419 -7.95 13.09 -16.46
CA ILE A 419 -7.85 14.50 -16.06
C ILE A 419 -6.54 15.07 -16.57
N THR A 420 -6.60 16.26 -17.18
CA THR A 420 -5.43 16.92 -17.76
C THR A 420 -4.84 17.94 -16.79
N ASP A 421 -3.54 17.84 -16.52
CA ASP A 421 -2.75 18.94 -15.95
C ASP A 421 -2.23 19.79 -17.09
N LYS A 422 -2.92 20.91 -17.37
CA LYS A 422 -2.58 21.83 -18.45
C LYS A 422 -1.23 22.52 -18.23
N SER A 423 -0.78 22.67 -16.98
CA SER A 423 0.50 23.29 -16.67
C SER A 423 1.70 22.43 -17.12
N LYS A 424 1.54 21.11 -17.07
CA LYS A 424 2.56 20.13 -17.49
C LYS A 424 2.28 19.51 -18.86
N ASN A 425 1.12 19.77 -19.42
CA ASN A 425 0.60 19.11 -20.63
C ASN A 425 0.57 17.57 -20.49
N ILE A 426 0.12 17.08 -19.32
CA ILE A 426 0.06 15.63 -19.01
C ILE A 426 -1.40 15.24 -18.74
N LYS A 427 -1.86 14.15 -19.37
CA LYS A 427 -3.11 13.48 -19.03
C LYS A 427 -2.86 12.40 -17.98
N TYR A 428 -3.57 12.49 -16.85
CA TYR A 428 -3.50 11.55 -15.75
C TYR A 428 -4.75 10.68 -15.73
N PRO A 429 -4.64 9.39 -16.11
CA PRO A 429 -5.73 8.44 -15.92
C PRO A 429 -5.82 8.04 -14.44
N LEU A 430 -6.92 8.39 -13.79
CA LEU A 430 -7.34 7.83 -12.51
C LEU A 430 -8.14 6.56 -12.78
N ALA A 431 -7.92 5.50 -11.99
CA ALA A 431 -8.50 4.19 -12.24
C ALA A 431 -8.83 3.45 -10.94
N ASP A 432 -9.96 3.73 -10.31
CA ASP A 432 -10.37 3.05 -9.08
C ASP A 432 -11.88 2.80 -9.05
N TYR A 433 -12.30 1.63 -8.57
CA TYR A 433 -13.72 1.25 -8.54
C TYR A 433 -14.54 2.13 -7.60
N GLU A 434 -13.89 2.85 -6.69
CA GLU A 434 -14.54 3.90 -5.90
C GLU A 434 -15.06 5.07 -6.78
N LEU A 435 -14.54 5.24 -8.00
CA LEU A 435 -15.03 6.24 -8.96
C LEU A 435 -16.08 5.70 -9.94
N THR A 436 -16.48 4.43 -9.82
CA THR A 436 -17.56 3.86 -10.64
C THR A 436 -18.87 4.58 -10.29
N PRO A 437 -19.64 5.08 -11.28
CA PRO A 437 -20.96 5.66 -11.01
C PRO A 437 -21.87 4.69 -10.25
N ASP A 438 -22.69 5.19 -9.32
CA ASP A 438 -23.68 4.37 -8.61
C ASP A 438 -24.79 3.91 -9.57
N VAL A 439 -25.17 4.79 -10.52
CA VAL A 439 -26.20 4.54 -11.53
C VAL A 439 -25.72 4.98 -12.91
N ALA A 440 -25.91 4.13 -13.91
CA ALA A 440 -25.74 4.47 -15.32
C ALA A 440 -27.11 4.47 -16.04
N ILE A 441 -27.39 5.47 -16.86
CA ILE A 441 -28.65 5.59 -17.63
C ILE A 441 -28.32 5.73 -19.12
N ILE A 442 -28.54 4.64 -19.87
CA ILE A 442 -28.15 4.47 -21.27
C ILE A 442 -29.36 4.75 -22.16
N ASP A 443 -29.71 6.03 -22.31
CA ASP A 443 -30.90 6.45 -23.03
C ASP A 443 -30.55 6.88 -24.48
N PRO A 444 -30.96 6.10 -25.50
CA PRO A 444 -30.61 6.38 -26.90
C PRO A 444 -31.19 7.70 -27.42
N GLU A 445 -32.16 8.32 -26.75
CA GLU A 445 -32.65 9.64 -27.14
C GLU A 445 -31.57 10.72 -27.13
N PHE A 446 -30.51 10.56 -26.32
CA PHE A 446 -29.43 11.54 -26.24
C PHE A 446 -28.40 11.41 -27.38
N VAL A 447 -28.41 10.31 -28.15
CA VAL A 447 -27.43 10.09 -29.23
C VAL A 447 -28.00 10.31 -30.64
N MET A 448 -29.28 10.64 -30.77
CA MET A 448 -29.94 10.79 -32.07
C MET A 448 -29.38 11.96 -32.91
N THR A 449 -28.87 13.00 -32.27
CA THR A 449 -28.32 14.20 -32.93
C THR A 449 -26.82 14.11 -33.21
N VAL A 450 -26.14 13.02 -32.83
CA VAL A 450 -24.68 12.89 -32.95
C VAL A 450 -24.26 12.87 -34.43
N PRO A 451 -23.32 13.72 -34.87
CA PRO A 451 -22.90 13.77 -36.27
C PRO A 451 -22.27 12.45 -36.77
N PRO A 452 -22.29 12.16 -38.09
CA PRO A 452 -21.69 10.95 -38.65
C PRO A 452 -20.21 10.77 -38.29
N THR A 453 -19.40 11.82 -38.34
CA THR A 453 -17.97 11.76 -37.99
C THR A 453 -17.75 11.31 -36.55
N THR A 454 -18.46 11.92 -35.60
CA THR A 454 -18.42 11.51 -34.18
C THR A 454 -18.94 10.09 -34.00
N THR A 455 -20.00 9.72 -34.73
CA THR A 455 -20.57 8.36 -34.69
C THR A 455 -19.54 7.30 -35.11
N ALA A 456 -18.78 7.57 -36.17
CA ALA A 456 -17.72 6.68 -36.63
C ALA A 456 -16.56 6.61 -35.62
N ASP A 457 -16.03 7.76 -35.22
CA ASP A 457 -14.88 7.82 -34.31
C ASP A 457 -15.22 7.13 -32.98
N THR A 458 -16.36 7.45 -32.35
CA THR A 458 -16.75 6.82 -31.08
C THR A 458 -17.13 5.35 -31.23
N GLY A 459 -17.78 4.95 -32.33
CA GLY A 459 -18.13 3.54 -32.55
C GLY A 459 -16.91 2.64 -32.74
N LEU A 460 -15.86 3.14 -33.42
CA LEU A 460 -14.59 2.42 -33.59
C LEU A 460 -13.77 2.38 -32.29
N ASP A 461 -13.96 3.36 -31.42
CA ASP A 461 -13.46 3.32 -30.05
C ASP A 461 -14.06 2.16 -29.26
N VAL A 462 -15.39 1.99 -29.31
CA VAL A 462 -16.08 0.84 -28.69
C VAL A 462 -15.53 -0.48 -29.24
N LEU A 463 -15.26 -0.56 -30.55
CA LEU A 463 -14.70 -1.76 -31.16
C LEU A 463 -13.32 -2.08 -30.57
N THR A 464 -12.49 -1.06 -30.40
CA THR A 464 -11.18 -1.17 -29.77
C THR A 464 -11.31 -1.63 -28.32
N HIS A 465 -12.19 -0.99 -27.54
CA HIS A 465 -12.46 -1.36 -26.15
C HIS A 465 -12.78 -2.85 -26.03
N ALA A 466 -13.71 -3.34 -26.84
CA ALA A 466 -14.15 -4.73 -26.79
C ALA A 466 -13.06 -5.70 -27.24
N ILE A 467 -12.34 -5.41 -28.33
CA ILE A 467 -11.27 -6.28 -28.84
C ILE A 467 -10.12 -6.37 -27.84
N GLU A 468 -9.63 -5.25 -27.32
CA GLU A 468 -8.53 -5.24 -26.35
C GLU A 468 -8.94 -5.90 -25.03
N ALA A 469 -10.15 -5.65 -24.53
CA ALA A 469 -10.67 -6.31 -23.33
C ALA A 469 -10.79 -7.83 -23.53
N PHE A 470 -11.18 -8.27 -24.72
CA PHE A 470 -11.25 -9.69 -25.04
C PHE A 470 -9.86 -10.33 -25.05
N VAL A 471 -8.83 -9.70 -25.61
CA VAL A 471 -7.49 -10.31 -25.69
C VAL A 471 -6.57 -10.01 -24.49
N SER A 472 -7.02 -9.17 -23.55
CA SER A 472 -6.28 -8.81 -22.34
C SER A 472 -5.88 -10.01 -21.49
N ILE A 473 -4.75 -9.90 -20.79
CA ILE A 473 -4.33 -10.89 -19.78
C ILE A 473 -5.29 -10.98 -18.59
N LEU A 474 -6.10 -9.94 -18.39
CA LEU A 474 -7.13 -9.88 -17.33
C LEU A 474 -8.50 -10.36 -17.80
N ALA A 475 -8.63 -10.79 -19.06
CA ALA A 475 -9.85 -11.35 -19.57
C ALA A 475 -10.36 -12.55 -18.73
N SER A 476 -11.66 -12.68 -18.65
CA SER A 476 -12.39 -13.71 -17.93
C SER A 476 -13.66 -14.08 -18.67
N ASP A 477 -14.28 -15.21 -18.31
CA ASP A 477 -15.52 -15.65 -18.97
C ASP A 477 -16.63 -14.59 -18.90
N TYR A 478 -16.68 -13.82 -17.81
CA TYR A 478 -17.61 -12.71 -17.61
C TYR A 478 -17.38 -11.57 -18.61
N THR A 479 -16.13 -11.14 -18.78
CA THR A 479 -15.78 -10.02 -19.67
C THR A 479 -15.79 -10.44 -21.13
N ASP A 480 -15.43 -11.70 -21.42
CA ASP A 480 -15.38 -12.26 -22.76
C ASP A 480 -16.77 -12.33 -23.41
N ALA A 481 -17.79 -12.70 -22.63
CA ALA A 481 -19.18 -12.72 -23.09
C ALA A 481 -19.67 -11.33 -23.52
N LEU A 482 -19.34 -10.30 -22.73
CA LEU A 482 -19.73 -8.92 -22.97
C LEU A 482 -18.96 -8.34 -24.17
N ALA A 483 -17.64 -8.49 -24.18
CA ALA A 483 -16.80 -8.01 -25.28
C ALA A 483 -17.21 -8.61 -26.63
N MET A 484 -17.44 -9.93 -26.69
CA MET A 484 -17.90 -10.56 -27.92
C MET A 484 -19.26 -10.01 -28.38
N LYS A 485 -20.20 -9.81 -27.45
CA LYS A 485 -21.51 -9.26 -27.81
C LYS A 485 -21.42 -7.83 -28.32
N ALA A 486 -20.58 -6.99 -27.73
CA ALA A 486 -20.32 -5.64 -28.22
C ALA A 486 -19.76 -5.68 -29.65
N ILE A 487 -18.76 -6.53 -29.92
CA ILE A 487 -18.16 -6.68 -31.26
C ILE A 487 -19.22 -7.03 -32.32
N GLU A 488 -20.08 -8.02 -32.04
CA GLU A 488 -21.18 -8.40 -32.94
C GLU A 488 -22.09 -7.21 -33.27
N LEU A 489 -22.54 -6.48 -32.25
CA LEU A 489 -23.44 -5.34 -32.42
C LEU A 489 -22.77 -4.23 -33.25
N ILE A 490 -21.47 -3.99 -33.05
CA ILE A 490 -20.74 -2.93 -33.76
C ILE A 490 -20.64 -3.23 -35.25
N PHE A 491 -20.23 -4.45 -35.62
CA PHE A 491 -20.14 -4.84 -37.02
C PHE A 491 -21.51 -4.83 -37.73
N GLU A 492 -22.60 -5.10 -37.02
CA GLU A 492 -23.94 -5.09 -37.59
C GLU A 492 -24.56 -3.67 -37.68
N TYR A 493 -24.40 -2.84 -36.64
CA TYR A 493 -25.17 -1.60 -36.48
C TYR A 493 -24.37 -0.31 -36.68
N LEU A 494 -23.04 -0.31 -36.53
CA LEU A 494 -22.24 0.91 -36.71
C LEU A 494 -22.35 1.49 -38.13
N PRO A 495 -22.21 0.68 -39.22
CA PRO A 495 -22.38 1.21 -40.57
C PRO A 495 -23.77 1.80 -40.81
N ARG A 496 -24.81 1.21 -40.21
CA ARG A 496 -26.19 1.70 -40.30
C ARG A 496 -26.37 3.04 -39.59
N ALA A 497 -25.90 3.14 -38.34
CA ALA A 497 -25.98 4.38 -37.55
C ALA A 497 -25.20 5.53 -38.18
N TYR A 498 -24.07 5.22 -38.85
CA TYR A 498 -23.27 6.19 -39.58
C TYR A 498 -23.97 6.69 -40.86
N LYS A 499 -24.45 5.77 -41.71
CA LYS A 499 -25.08 6.11 -43.00
C LYS A 499 -26.45 6.76 -42.82
N ASN A 500 -27.20 6.33 -41.81
CA ASN A 500 -28.50 6.89 -41.47
C ASN A 500 -28.58 7.18 -39.97
N GLY A 501 -28.24 8.42 -39.59
CA GLY A 501 -28.29 8.86 -38.20
C GLY A 501 -29.69 8.84 -37.56
N SER A 502 -30.75 8.69 -38.36
CA SER A 502 -32.14 8.55 -37.91
C SER A 502 -32.57 7.09 -37.68
N ASP A 503 -31.71 6.10 -37.98
CA ASP A 503 -31.95 4.69 -37.64
C ASP A 503 -31.87 4.52 -36.12
N ALA A 504 -33.03 4.66 -35.45
CA ALA A 504 -33.13 4.60 -34.00
C ALA A 504 -32.66 3.26 -33.43
N ILE A 505 -32.91 2.16 -34.15
CA ILE A 505 -32.45 0.82 -33.74
C ILE A 505 -30.93 0.77 -33.77
N ALA A 506 -30.30 1.23 -34.85
CA ALA A 506 -28.85 1.22 -34.96
C ALA A 506 -28.19 2.14 -33.90
N ARG A 507 -28.79 3.31 -33.65
CA ARG A 507 -28.35 4.23 -32.59
C ARG A 507 -28.40 3.59 -31.21
N GLU A 508 -29.52 2.96 -30.88
CA GLU A 508 -29.70 2.23 -29.62
C GLU A 508 -28.71 1.08 -29.48
N LYS A 509 -28.57 0.22 -30.50
CA LYS A 509 -27.64 -0.91 -30.44
C LYS A 509 -26.20 -0.47 -30.28
N MET A 510 -25.78 0.63 -30.94
CA MET A 510 -24.46 1.21 -30.72
C MET A 510 -24.29 1.80 -29.32
N HIS A 511 -25.32 2.45 -28.78
CA HIS A 511 -25.27 2.99 -27.43
C HIS A 511 -25.17 1.90 -26.36
N ASN A 512 -25.93 0.82 -26.53
CA ASN A 512 -25.81 -0.38 -25.70
C ASN A 512 -24.45 -1.07 -25.87
N ALA A 513 -23.93 -1.20 -27.10
CA ALA A 513 -22.61 -1.79 -27.35
C ALA A 513 -21.50 -1.02 -26.64
N SER A 514 -21.58 0.32 -26.59
CA SER A 514 -20.67 1.18 -25.81
C SER A 514 -20.64 0.80 -24.34
N CYS A 515 -21.82 0.73 -23.70
CA CYS A 515 -21.94 0.36 -22.29
C CYS A 515 -21.45 -1.08 -22.04
N ILE A 516 -21.80 -2.03 -22.92
CA ILE A 516 -21.39 -3.44 -22.80
C ILE A 516 -19.87 -3.57 -22.89
N ALA A 517 -19.22 -2.87 -23.83
CA ALA A 517 -17.76 -2.82 -23.90
C ALA A 517 -17.16 -2.20 -22.64
N GLY A 518 -17.77 -1.12 -22.12
CA GLY A 518 -17.46 -0.50 -20.83
C GLY A 518 -17.41 -1.49 -19.66
N MET A 519 -18.43 -2.33 -19.54
CA MET A 519 -18.51 -3.37 -18.51
C MET A 519 -17.41 -4.43 -18.67
N ALA A 520 -16.98 -4.72 -19.91
CA ALA A 520 -15.87 -5.62 -20.16
C ALA A 520 -14.53 -4.98 -19.78
N PHE A 521 -14.19 -3.83 -20.36
CA PHE A 521 -12.87 -3.22 -20.17
C PHE A 521 -12.68 -2.59 -18.79
N THR A 522 -13.75 -2.20 -18.09
CA THR A 522 -13.57 -1.77 -16.69
C THR A 522 -13.05 -2.91 -15.81
N ASN A 523 -13.14 -4.18 -16.22
CA ASN A 523 -12.69 -5.34 -15.45
C ASN A 523 -11.49 -6.05 -16.09
N ALA A 524 -11.43 -6.09 -17.42
CA ALA A 524 -10.32 -6.66 -18.19
C ALA A 524 -9.24 -5.62 -18.57
N PHE A 525 -9.47 -4.33 -18.29
CA PHE A 525 -8.68 -3.23 -18.82
C PHE A 525 -8.59 -3.27 -20.35
N LEU A 526 -7.61 -2.57 -20.90
CA LEU A 526 -7.41 -2.37 -22.33
C LEU A 526 -6.05 -2.96 -22.73
N GLY A 527 -5.43 -2.45 -23.78
CA GLY A 527 -4.10 -2.86 -24.20
C GLY A 527 -3.29 -1.69 -24.76
N ILE A 528 -2.33 -2.03 -25.60
CA ILE A 528 -1.39 -1.04 -26.16
C ILE A 528 -2.04 -0.12 -27.20
N ASN A 529 -3.19 -0.47 -27.79
CA ASN A 529 -3.85 0.39 -28.75
C ASN A 529 -4.24 1.72 -28.10
N HIS A 530 -4.86 1.66 -26.92
CA HIS A 530 -5.17 2.85 -26.13
C HIS A 530 -3.91 3.58 -25.67
N SER A 531 -2.89 2.86 -25.21
CA SER A 531 -1.62 3.47 -24.81
C SER A 531 -0.99 4.30 -25.93
N LEU A 532 -1.00 3.78 -27.16
CA LEU A 532 -0.53 4.49 -28.35
C LEU A 532 -1.48 5.64 -28.70
N ALA A 533 -2.79 5.40 -28.76
CA ALA A 533 -3.79 6.40 -29.10
C ALA A 533 -3.78 7.61 -28.15
N HIS A 534 -3.58 7.40 -26.84
CA HIS A 534 -3.47 8.48 -25.85
C HIS A 534 -2.34 9.44 -26.17
N LYS A 535 -1.15 8.94 -26.51
CA LYS A 535 0.02 9.79 -26.78
C LYS A 535 -0.07 10.42 -28.15
N LEU A 536 -0.55 9.67 -29.16
CA LEU A 536 -0.78 10.18 -30.50
C LEU A 536 -1.80 11.33 -30.51
N GLY A 537 -2.95 11.14 -29.85
CA GLY A 537 -3.98 12.17 -29.74
C GLY A 537 -3.56 13.35 -28.87
N GLY A 538 -2.75 13.12 -27.83
CA GLY A 538 -2.20 14.19 -26.99
C GLY A 538 -1.22 15.11 -27.73
N GLU A 539 -0.36 14.54 -28.58
CA GLU A 539 0.67 15.30 -29.32
C GLU A 539 0.11 15.97 -30.59
N PHE A 540 -0.74 15.27 -31.35
CA PHE A 540 -1.20 15.72 -32.66
C PHE A 540 -2.67 16.13 -32.71
N HIS A 541 -3.34 16.17 -31.55
CA HIS A 541 -4.76 16.53 -31.43
C HIS A 541 -5.70 15.69 -32.32
N ILE A 542 -5.32 14.45 -32.61
CA ILE A 542 -6.17 13.48 -33.31
C ILE A 542 -7.25 13.01 -32.33
N PRO A 543 -8.56 13.03 -32.72
CA PRO A 543 -9.63 12.52 -31.87
C PRO A 543 -9.37 11.09 -31.40
N HIS A 544 -9.69 10.80 -30.14
CA HIS A 544 -9.36 9.53 -29.48
C HIS A 544 -9.77 8.29 -30.29
N GLY A 545 -11.06 8.18 -30.63
CA GLY A 545 -11.59 7.07 -31.40
C GLY A 545 -10.97 6.92 -32.80
N ARG A 546 -10.55 8.04 -33.41
CA ARG A 546 -9.83 8.03 -34.70
C ARG A 546 -8.43 7.48 -34.56
N ALA A 547 -7.70 7.89 -33.52
CA ALA A 547 -6.37 7.36 -33.24
C ALA A 547 -6.45 5.84 -32.96
N ASN A 548 -7.41 5.42 -32.14
CA ASN A 548 -7.67 4.00 -31.88
C ASN A 548 -8.00 3.23 -33.16
N ALA A 549 -8.88 3.77 -34.01
CA ALA A 549 -9.25 3.14 -35.28
C ALA A 549 -8.04 2.89 -36.19
N ILE A 550 -7.18 3.90 -36.39
CA ILE A 550 -6.01 3.81 -37.26
C ILE A 550 -5.03 2.75 -36.76
N LEU A 551 -4.80 2.68 -35.45
CA LEU A 551 -3.81 1.80 -34.84
C LEU A 551 -4.28 0.34 -34.70
N LEU A 552 -5.59 0.13 -34.53
CA LEU A 552 -6.17 -1.17 -34.17
C LEU A 552 -5.78 -2.32 -35.11
N PRO A 553 -5.85 -2.21 -36.45
CA PRO A 553 -5.46 -3.31 -37.34
C PRO A 553 -4.01 -3.76 -37.13
N TYR A 554 -3.10 -2.81 -36.90
CA TYR A 554 -1.67 -3.09 -36.69
C TYR A 554 -1.41 -3.70 -35.31
N VAL A 555 -2.17 -3.28 -34.29
CA VAL A 555 -2.09 -3.86 -32.95
C VAL A 555 -2.66 -5.29 -32.92
N ILE A 556 -3.74 -5.55 -33.66
CA ILE A 556 -4.28 -6.91 -33.84
C ILE A 556 -3.23 -7.83 -34.45
N GLU A 557 -2.55 -7.38 -35.52
CA GLU A 557 -1.48 -8.14 -36.16
C GLU A 557 -0.29 -8.35 -35.22
N TYR A 558 0.16 -7.30 -34.52
CA TYR A 558 1.26 -7.36 -33.57
C TYR A 558 1.02 -8.33 -32.40
N ASN A 559 -0.19 -8.30 -31.82
CA ASN A 559 -0.60 -9.22 -30.76
C ASN A 559 -1.02 -10.60 -31.29
N GLY A 560 -1.31 -10.72 -32.58
CA GLY A 560 -1.69 -11.96 -33.26
C GLY A 560 -0.50 -12.77 -33.81
N GLU A 561 0.71 -12.23 -33.72
CA GLU A 561 1.97 -12.94 -33.98
C GLU A 561 2.14 -14.12 -33.01
N ALA A 562 2.19 -15.35 -33.52
CA ALA A 562 2.20 -16.58 -32.69
C ALA A 562 3.35 -16.65 -31.67
N THR A 563 4.48 -16.00 -31.95
CA THR A 563 5.66 -16.00 -31.08
C THR A 563 5.99 -14.57 -30.64
N PRO A 564 5.50 -14.13 -29.46
CA PRO A 564 5.79 -12.78 -28.97
C PRO A 564 7.24 -12.68 -28.47
N THR A 565 7.82 -11.49 -28.58
CA THR A 565 9.18 -11.21 -28.08
C THR A 565 9.29 -11.20 -26.56
N LYS A 566 8.21 -10.83 -25.86
CA LYS A 566 8.10 -10.83 -24.40
C LYS A 566 6.69 -11.19 -23.93
N PHE A 567 6.62 -11.76 -22.74
CA PHE A 567 5.39 -12.16 -22.06
C PHE A 567 5.13 -11.25 -20.85
N VAL A 568 3.86 -11.01 -20.53
CA VAL A 568 3.49 -10.30 -19.29
C VAL A 568 3.45 -11.26 -18.10
N SER A 569 3.88 -10.80 -16.95
CA SER A 569 3.84 -11.55 -15.70
C SER A 569 2.45 -11.54 -15.06
N TRP A 570 1.57 -12.47 -15.44
CA TRP A 570 0.25 -12.62 -14.81
C TRP A 570 -0.05 -14.08 -14.42
N PRO A 571 -0.44 -14.39 -13.16
CA PRO A 571 -0.57 -15.78 -12.73
C PRO A 571 -1.64 -16.62 -13.44
N LYS A 572 -2.66 -16.01 -14.07
CA LYS A 572 -3.65 -16.72 -14.90
C LYS A 572 -3.14 -16.99 -16.32
N TYR A 573 -2.16 -16.21 -16.76
CA TYR A 573 -1.60 -16.29 -18.10
C TYR A 573 -0.65 -17.49 -18.16
N GLU A 574 -1.20 -18.67 -18.50
CA GLU A 574 -0.47 -19.93 -18.56
C GLU A 574 0.36 -20.08 -19.82
N LYS A 575 -0.22 -19.66 -20.95
CA LYS A 575 0.39 -19.63 -22.28
C LYS A 575 -0.16 -18.42 -23.03
N PHE A 576 0.57 -17.99 -24.05
CA PHE A 576 0.10 -16.97 -24.97
C PHE A 576 -1.01 -17.53 -25.86
N ILE A 577 -2.15 -16.84 -25.90
CA ILE A 577 -3.38 -17.28 -26.60
C ILE A 577 -4.04 -16.16 -27.43
N ALA A 578 -3.39 -15.00 -27.58
CA ALA A 578 -3.98 -13.87 -28.28
C ALA A 578 -4.34 -14.19 -29.74
N PRO A 579 -3.52 -14.91 -30.53
CA PRO A 579 -3.88 -15.31 -31.90
C PRO A 579 -5.17 -16.13 -31.94
N GLU A 580 -5.34 -17.09 -31.02
CA GLU A 580 -6.54 -17.91 -30.92
C GLU A 580 -7.77 -17.08 -30.50
N LYS A 581 -7.60 -16.11 -29.60
CA LYS A 581 -8.70 -15.21 -29.20
C LYS A 581 -9.13 -14.31 -30.37
N TYR A 582 -8.21 -13.75 -31.14
CA TYR A 582 -8.56 -12.99 -32.34
C TYR A 582 -9.26 -13.85 -33.40
N ALA A 583 -8.79 -15.08 -33.62
CA ALA A 583 -9.44 -16.00 -34.54
C ALA A 583 -10.85 -16.41 -34.09
N LEU A 584 -11.10 -16.48 -32.77
CA LEU A 584 -12.44 -16.69 -32.24
C LEU A 584 -13.38 -15.53 -32.55
N ILE A 585 -12.89 -14.28 -32.46
CA ILE A 585 -13.66 -13.10 -32.91
C ILE A 585 -13.99 -13.22 -34.40
N ALA A 586 -12.98 -13.51 -35.23
CA ALA A 586 -13.17 -13.66 -36.68
C ALA A 586 -14.21 -14.74 -37.01
N LYS A 587 -14.11 -15.92 -36.38
CA LYS A 587 -15.07 -17.02 -36.54
C LYS A 587 -16.48 -16.59 -36.13
N ARG A 588 -16.62 -15.82 -35.05
CA ARG A 588 -17.92 -15.38 -34.56
C ARG A 588 -18.60 -14.39 -35.51
N LEU A 589 -17.80 -13.56 -36.20
CA LEU A 589 -18.25 -12.65 -37.24
C LEU A 589 -18.47 -13.34 -38.60
N GLY A 590 -18.27 -14.65 -38.70
CA GLY A 590 -18.40 -15.41 -39.96
C GLY A 590 -17.26 -15.18 -40.94
N LEU A 591 -16.10 -14.71 -40.47
CA LEU A 591 -14.91 -14.48 -41.28
C LEU A 591 -14.04 -15.75 -41.38
N PRO A 592 -13.18 -15.89 -42.42
CA PRO A 592 -12.24 -17.00 -42.52
C PRO A 592 -11.30 -17.07 -41.32
N ALA A 593 -11.25 -18.22 -40.65
CA ALA A 593 -10.51 -18.41 -39.40
C ALA A 593 -10.17 -19.90 -39.16
N SER A 594 -9.74 -20.59 -40.21
CA SER A 594 -9.38 -22.02 -40.17
C SER A 594 -8.12 -22.26 -39.34
N THR A 595 -7.21 -21.28 -39.32
CA THR A 595 -6.06 -21.22 -38.40
C THR A 595 -6.05 -19.91 -37.62
N PRO A 596 -5.36 -19.84 -36.47
CA PRO A 596 -5.21 -18.58 -35.73
C PRO A 596 -4.66 -17.44 -36.59
N GLU A 597 -3.66 -17.71 -37.42
CA GLU A 597 -3.03 -16.74 -38.31
C GLU A 597 -3.99 -16.22 -39.39
N GLU A 598 -4.81 -17.10 -39.96
CA GLU A 598 -5.86 -16.70 -40.91
C GLU A 598 -6.90 -15.82 -40.20
N GLY A 599 -7.34 -16.22 -39.00
CA GLY A 599 -8.32 -15.47 -38.22
C GLY A 599 -7.85 -14.07 -37.86
N VAL A 600 -6.60 -13.91 -37.42
CA VAL A 600 -5.97 -12.60 -37.14
C VAL A 600 -6.00 -11.71 -38.38
N LYS A 601 -5.55 -12.22 -39.53
CA LYS A 601 -5.52 -11.46 -40.80
C LYS A 601 -6.93 -11.07 -41.26
N SER A 602 -7.87 -11.99 -41.18
CA SER A 602 -9.27 -11.75 -41.54
C SER A 602 -9.91 -10.68 -40.66
N LEU A 603 -9.66 -10.71 -39.34
CA LEU A 603 -10.16 -9.70 -38.42
C LEU A 603 -9.53 -8.33 -38.70
N ALA A 604 -8.21 -8.24 -38.83
CA ALA A 604 -7.52 -7.00 -39.14
C ALA A 604 -8.00 -6.40 -40.48
N LYS A 605 -8.27 -7.25 -41.48
CA LYS A 605 -8.88 -6.83 -42.75
C LYS A 605 -10.30 -6.30 -42.55
N ALA A 606 -11.15 -7.00 -41.79
CA ALA A 606 -12.52 -6.56 -41.53
C ALA A 606 -12.57 -5.20 -40.81
N VAL A 607 -11.65 -4.95 -39.87
CA VAL A 607 -11.50 -3.64 -39.23
C VAL A 607 -11.11 -2.56 -40.26
N ARG A 608 -10.13 -2.83 -41.13
CA ARG A 608 -9.74 -1.89 -42.20
C ARG A 608 -10.89 -1.59 -43.17
N ASP A 609 -11.67 -2.60 -43.53
CA ASP A 609 -12.83 -2.44 -44.41
C ASP A 609 -13.95 -1.62 -43.74
N LEU A 610 -14.19 -1.84 -42.44
CA LEU A 610 -15.12 -1.03 -41.65
C LEU A 610 -14.66 0.43 -41.56
N ILE A 611 -13.38 0.70 -41.29
CA ILE A 611 -12.79 2.06 -41.28
C ILE A 611 -13.04 2.76 -42.62
N ARG A 612 -12.84 2.05 -43.74
CA ARG A 612 -13.09 2.56 -45.09
C ARG A 612 -14.57 2.84 -45.32
N GLU A 613 -15.45 1.94 -44.90
CA GLU A 613 -16.91 2.09 -45.04
C GLU A 613 -17.45 3.31 -44.28
N LEU A 614 -16.82 3.66 -43.16
CA LEU A 614 -17.15 4.82 -42.31
C LEU A 614 -16.44 6.10 -42.75
N ASN A 615 -15.69 6.08 -43.87
CA ASN A 615 -14.89 7.20 -44.38
C ASN A 615 -13.94 7.82 -43.33
N VAL A 616 -13.39 7.00 -42.44
CA VAL A 616 -12.37 7.44 -41.48
C VAL A 616 -10.99 7.35 -42.15
N PRO A 617 -10.07 8.33 -41.95
CA PRO A 617 -8.72 8.25 -42.48
C PRO A 617 -8.04 6.94 -42.07
N ALA A 618 -7.47 6.23 -43.05
CA ALA A 618 -6.88 4.90 -42.81
C ALA A 618 -5.43 4.95 -42.28
N THR A 619 -4.79 6.12 -42.27
CA THR A 619 -3.41 6.31 -41.83
C THR A 619 -3.24 7.60 -41.04
N ILE A 620 -2.16 7.67 -40.24
CA ILE A 620 -1.81 8.91 -39.51
C ILE A 620 -1.46 10.02 -40.51
N GLN A 621 -0.78 9.70 -41.62
CA GLN A 621 -0.49 10.66 -42.68
C GLN A 621 -1.78 11.26 -43.29
N ALA A 622 -2.82 10.44 -43.50
CA ALA A 622 -4.11 10.90 -44.01
C ALA A 622 -4.88 11.81 -43.03
N CYS A 623 -4.44 11.93 -41.77
CA CYS A 623 -4.95 12.91 -40.82
C CYS A 623 -4.30 14.30 -40.98
N GLY A 624 -3.39 14.48 -41.95
CA GLY A 624 -2.73 15.75 -42.22
C GLY A 624 -1.47 16.01 -41.37
N ILE A 625 -0.90 14.98 -40.77
CA ILE A 625 0.34 15.09 -39.99
C ILE A 625 1.55 15.03 -40.93
N GLU A 626 2.46 15.99 -40.80
CA GLU A 626 3.67 16.09 -41.61
C GLU A 626 4.71 15.04 -41.17
N GLU A 627 5.43 14.46 -42.14
CA GLU A 627 6.33 13.33 -41.90
C GLU A 627 7.52 13.71 -41.01
N GLY A 628 8.12 14.87 -41.23
CA GLY A 628 9.23 15.36 -40.41
C GLY A 628 8.82 15.53 -38.95
N ALA A 629 7.66 16.17 -38.72
CA ALA A 629 7.10 16.36 -37.38
C ALA A 629 6.78 15.03 -36.68
N PHE A 630 6.24 14.06 -37.41
CA PHE A 630 5.94 12.74 -36.87
C PHE A 630 7.20 11.95 -36.47
N LEU A 631 8.18 11.86 -37.38
CA LEU A 631 9.40 11.09 -37.15
C LEU A 631 10.24 11.65 -35.99
N GLN A 632 10.19 12.96 -35.75
CA GLN A 632 10.88 13.58 -34.60
C GLN A 632 10.30 13.19 -33.24
N LYS A 633 9.01 12.81 -33.19
CA LYS A 633 8.29 12.54 -31.93
C LYS A 633 8.13 11.06 -31.63
N ILE A 634 8.30 10.19 -32.61
CA ILE A 634 7.92 8.78 -32.51
C ILE A 634 8.55 8.03 -31.33
N ASP A 635 9.85 8.22 -31.08
CA ASP A 635 10.57 7.52 -30.00
C ASP A 635 10.07 7.98 -28.64
N TYR A 636 9.79 9.29 -28.50
CA TYR A 636 9.19 9.86 -27.30
C TYR A 636 7.78 9.30 -27.07
N LEU A 637 6.93 9.28 -28.11
CA LEU A 637 5.56 8.76 -28.00
C LEU A 637 5.54 7.27 -27.67
N ALA A 638 6.45 6.49 -28.24
CA ALA A 638 6.58 5.06 -27.96
C ALA A 638 7.02 4.79 -26.51
N ASP A 639 7.96 5.56 -26.00
CA ASP A 639 8.39 5.49 -24.60
C ASP A 639 7.25 5.86 -23.65
N ARG A 640 6.54 6.96 -23.92
CA ARG A 640 5.36 7.37 -23.14
C ARG A 640 4.20 6.37 -23.23
N ALA A 641 4.02 5.69 -24.35
CA ALA A 641 3.00 4.66 -24.53
C ALA A 641 3.35 3.38 -23.74
N PHE A 642 4.63 2.98 -23.73
CA PHE A 642 5.09 1.89 -22.87
C PHE A 642 4.81 2.17 -21.40
N GLU A 643 5.00 3.43 -21.00
CA GLU A 643 4.71 3.93 -19.66
C GLU A 643 3.21 3.96 -19.31
N ASP A 644 2.27 3.87 -20.25
CA ASP A 644 0.85 4.00 -19.97
C ASP A 644 0.28 2.81 -19.17
N GLN A 645 -0.70 3.07 -18.29
CA GLN A 645 -1.31 2.04 -17.44
C GLN A 645 -2.00 0.95 -18.27
N CYS A 646 -2.57 1.30 -19.43
CA CYS A 646 -3.24 0.36 -20.33
C CYS A 646 -2.29 -0.74 -20.87
N THR A 647 -1.00 -0.42 -21.05
CA THR A 647 0.01 -1.37 -21.56
C THR A 647 0.18 -2.58 -20.64
N THR A 648 -0.04 -2.42 -19.34
CA THR A 648 0.16 -3.49 -18.34
C THR A 648 -0.75 -4.69 -18.53
N ALA A 649 -1.89 -4.52 -19.21
CA ALA A 649 -2.88 -5.57 -19.45
C ALA A 649 -2.78 -6.22 -20.84
N ASN A 650 -1.94 -5.69 -21.74
CA ASN A 650 -1.78 -6.22 -23.08
C ASN A 650 -1.20 -7.66 -23.08
N PRO A 651 -1.65 -8.58 -23.94
CA PRO A 651 -1.16 -9.97 -23.93
C PRO A 651 0.34 -10.13 -24.22
N ARG A 652 0.92 -9.19 -24.96
CA ARG A 652 2.36 -9.09 -25.25
C ARG A 652 2.93 -7.88 -24.51
N LEU A 653 4.00 -8.07 -23.74
CA LEU A 653 4.70 -6.94 -23.13
C LEU A 653 5.53 -6.24 -24.22
N PRO A 654 5.20 -5.04 -24.68
CA PRO A 654 5.89 -4.48 -25.84
C PRO A 654 7.30 -3.99 -25.49
N LEU A 655 8.18 -3.98 -26.49
CA LEU A 655 9.38 -3.16 -26.47
C LEU A 655 9.05 -1.77 -27.00
N VAL A 656 9.73 -0.73 -26.49
CA VAL A 656 9.58 0.64 -27.01
C VAL A 656 9.85 0.70 -28.51
N SER A 657 10.86 -0.04 -29.00
CA SER A 657 11.17 -0.15 -30.43
C SER A 657 10.05 -0.76 -31.26
N GLU A 658 9.26 -1.68 -30.69
CA GLU A 658 8.13 -2.30 -31.38
C GLU A 658 6.92 -1.36 -31.43
N LEU A 659 6.68 -0.59 -30.36
CA LEU A 659 5.66 0.46 -30.35
C LEU A 659 5.97 1.53 -31.41
N ALA A 660 7.23 1.93 -31.53
CA ALA A 660 7.68 2.83 -32.59
C ALA A 660 7.47 2.23 -33.99
N ASP A 661 7.70 0.93 -34.18
CA ASP A 661 7.44 0.26 -35.45
C ASP A 661 5.94 0.23 -35.82
N ILE A 662 5.06 -0.03 -34.85
CA ILE A 662 3.60 0.05 -35.05
C ILE A 662 3.20 1.46 -35.50
N TYR A 663 3.72 2.50 -34.85
CA TYR A 663 3.49 3.88 -35.27
C TYR A 663 3.93 4.14 -36.71
N LYS A 664 5.12 3.67 -37.13
CA LYS A 664 5.60 3.83 -38.52
C LYS A 664 4.66 3.13 -39.51
N LYS A 665 4.26 1.89 -39.22
CA LYS A 665 3.33 1.14 -40.07
C LYS A 665 1.99 1.86 -40.21
N ALA A 666 1.43 2.34 -39.11
CA ALA A 666 0.19 3.11 -39.08
C ALA A 666 0.29 4.47 -39.78
N TYR A 667 1.47 5.10 -39.80
CA TYR A 667 1.69 6.33 -40.53
C TYR A 667 1.66 6.13 -42.05
N TYR A 668 2.36 5.12 -42.56
CA TYR A 668 2.47 4.86 -44.00
C TYR A 668 1.38 3.94 -44.57
N GLY A 669 0.59 3.29 -43.72
CA GLY A 669 -0.41 2.31 -44.18
C GLY A 669 0.18 0.95 -44.59
N LYS A 670 1.32 0.54 -44.01
CA LYS A 670 2.12 -0.62 -44.46
C LYS A 670 1.91 -1.90 -43.66
#